data_AF-A0A9D4MI70-F1
#
_entry.id   AF-A0A9D4MI70-F1
#
_cell.length_a   1.000
_cell.length_b   1.000
_cell.length_c   1.000
_cell.angle_alpha   90.00
_cell.angle_beta   90.00
_cell.angle_gamma   90.00
#
_symmetry.space_group_name_H-M   'P 1'
#
loop_
_entity.id
_entity.type
_entity.pdbx_description
1 polymer ?
#
loop_
_entity_poly.entity_id
_entity_poly.type
_entity_poly.pdbx_seq_one_letter_code
_entity_poly.pdbx_strand_id
1 'polypeptide(L)'
;MKVEDDDQMGDSGEEEKDKEGEIEADVALTKDLMNKPKTPATATHQAVSFAIGTHFEREKTAMTNISHATQMSAFDEASLNVSQFVQMTETFLGEEPTVGSFERLMKFIKSEYQETEEEKMERLMKARKEAMSSRRKMLLDQLFDRWDNDGSGYLDQDEVETVMLKYKDGQEAQSIDKAKAEMKKKAKHQPDSRLSRREFRTFVTLVTDQMPGADAFEYFVEFLSTSVERTYAERIRGEARKKWLQQIITAADTGGASIEPVYKAVFQALYKDAEAHGGGKNIAANISMLERNNVARERGDVMLRYVAATTEDADFVLGKILYKDMKGISFSAIESGKPIHVPRVANHGNIMFWNPYRKPDEREGSFIVIPLKDRRKRVFGLLGIDTLNDSHTKSIFITHEIQFFQGVAKAFSIAYHSIDLRKKLLRITESAVSWIHRRSPHVKEVIVYIVEPGEDGKDFVLRKMMVTDRKGSIQNIQQPPRLERKDNLFRDYLFKAVDNSETVSADAYGERHLAFPLRDDQGRATALLDISIGELKQLPGHENREVQRMLRLLQLAHKEITKEMAGEDKNVVLEAENDEETRMDIMFDRLMLMELRENVTKVDTKAFAELRSYNDPPRIVHDILKAVTAIFSFLETEQGLYDDWQQMKGQINNELLQKIAGYDPTAGQDLIPPEKIERYLKDVPHGEVAKHSSVPAQHMYNWVFVCLSLIEHTLKMRENNDDILPPAKGSADKEKTNDTIIAEHADD
;
A
#
# COMPACT_ATOMS: atom_id res chain seq x y z
N MET A 1 -18.28 -59.04 -29.24
CA MET A 1 -19.26 -59.85 -29.99
C MET A 1 -19.55 -61.09 -29.14
N LYS A 2 -20.66 -61.10 -28.39
CA LYS A 2 -21.15 -62.23 -27.56
C LYS A 2 -20.23 -62.71 -26.40
N VAL A 3 -20.73 -63.26 -25.28
CA VAL A 3 -22.04 -63.15 -24.58
C VAL A 3 -21.93 -63.77 -23.16
N GLU A 4 -22.82 -63.38 -22.23
CA GLU A 4 -23.23 -64.08 -20.95
C GLU A 4 -22.13 -64.49 -19.90
N ASP A 5 -22.46 -64.82 -18.64
CA ASP A 5 -23.25 -64.12 -17.59
C ASP A 5 -23.05 -64.81 -16.19
N ASP A 6 -23.68 -64.26 -15.14
CA ASP A 6 -24.18 -64.86 -13.87
C ASP A 6 -23.31 -65.19 -12.61
N ASP A 7 -23.87 -64.68 -11.49
CA ASP A 7 -24.09 -65.22 -10.12
C ASP A 7 -23.05 -65.37 -8.97
N GLN A 8 -23.12 -64.37 -8.08
CA GLN A 8 -23.61 -64.41 -6.68
C GLN A 8 -23.00 -65.31 -5.56
N MET A 9 -22.57 -64.59 -4.51
CA MET A 9 -22.72 -64.80 -3.06
C MET A 9 -22.28 -66.12 -2.36
N GLY A 10 -21.49 -65.93 -1.29
CA GLY A 10 -21.34 -66.86 -0.17
C GLY A 10 -21.17 -66.07 1.14
N ASP A 11 -21.83 -66.53 2.21
CA ASP A 11 -21.91 -65.87 3.52
C ASP A 11 -21.17 -66.69 4.61
N SER A 12 -20.66 -66.00 5.64
CA SER A 12 -20.36 -66.48 7.01
C SER A 12 -19.43 -65.51 7.75
N GLY A 13 -19.53 -65.47 9.08
CA GLY A 13 -18.66 -64.70 9.96
C GLY A 13 -18.43 -65.40 11.30
N GLU A 14 -17.81 -64.67 12.24
CA GLU A 14 -17.59 -65.02 13.67
C GLU A 14 -16.76 -66.28 13.99
N GLU A 15 -15.65 -66.10 14.72
CA GLU A 15 -15.38 -66.86 15.95
C GLU A 15 -14.37 -66.15 16.87
N GLU A 16 -14.12 -66.69 18.07
CA GLU A 16 -13.68 -65.94 19.26
C GLU A 16 -12.49 -66.57 20.05
N LYS A 17 -11.79 -65.72 20.83
CA LYS A 17 -11.08 -65.99 22.11
C LYS A 17 -9.76 -66.82 22.20
N ASP A 18 -8.78 -66.16 22.81
CA ASP A 18 -7.98 -66.49 24.03
C ASP A 18 -7.28 -67.86 24.24
N LYS A 19 -5.98 -67.82 24.66
CA LYS A 19 -5.53 -68.14 26.06
C LYS A 19 -3.99 -68.16 26.32
N GLU A 20 -3.63 -67.74 27.55
CA GLU A 20 -2.53 -68.20 28.48
C GLU A 20 -1.03 -68.18 28.03
N GLY A 21 0.01 -67.93 28.87
CA GLY A 21 0.21 -67.62 30.32
C GLY A 21 1.33 -66.53 30.49
N GLU A 22 2.37 -66.53 31.34
CA GLU A 22 2.76 -67.01 32.71
C GLU A 22 4.30 -66.75 32.92
N ILE A 23 4.97 -66.56 34.08
CA ILE A 23 4.64 -66.19 35.49
C ILE A 23 5.94 -65.72 36.25
N GLU A 24 5.84 -64.80 37.25
CA GLU A 24 6.82 -64.45 38.35
C GLU A 24 8.30 -64.01 38.03
N ALA A 25 9.12 -63.36 38.90
CA ALA A 25 9.06 -62.76 40.27
C ALA A 25 9.91 -61.44 40.27
N ASP A 26 9.65 -60.33 40.99
CA ASP A 26 9.63 -60.06 42.46
C ASP A 26 11.01 -60.31 43.14
N VAL A 27 11.59 -59.50 44.05
CA VAL A 27 11.18 -58.46 45.05
C VAL A 27 12.33 -57.39 45.16
N ALA A 28 12.37 -56.27 45.92
CA ALA A 28 11.52 -55.50 46.87
C ALA A 28 12.05 -54.04 47.04
N LEU A 29 11.19 -53.07 47.44
CA LEU A 29 11.58 -51.88 48.24
C LEU A 29 10.35 -51.17 48.85
N THR A 30 10.43 -50.65 50.09
CA THR A 30 9.25 -50.19 50.86
C THR A 30 9.27 -48.72 51.29
N LYS A 31 8.11 -48.06 51.14
CA LYS A 31 7.61 -46.87 51.87
C LYS A 31 8.51 -45.62 51.91
N ASP A 32 8.10 -44.57 51.20
CA ASP A 32 7.12 -43.64 51.79
C ASP A 32 6.37 -42.84 50.71
N LEU A 33 5.03 -42.87 50.78
CA LEU A 33 4.13 -42.15 49.87
C LEU A 33 2.80 -41.85 50.57
N MET A 34 2.68 -40.65 51.13
CA MET A 34 1.37 -40.05 51.43
C MET A 34 0.89 -39.21 50.24
N ASN A 35 -0.43 -39.12 50.08
CA ASN A 35 -1.14 -38.23 49.17
C ASN A 35 -0.80 -38.37 47.67
N LYS A 36 -1.39 -39.39 47.01
CA LYS A 36 -1.84 -39.21 45.63
C LYS A 36 -2.98 -38.18 45.61
N PRO A 37 -2.90 -37.10 44.81
CA PRO A 37 -4.10 -36.41 44.35
C PRO A 37 -4.97 -37.40 43.56
N LYS A 38 -6.29 -37.30 43.71
CA LYS A 38 -7.21 -37.91 42.73
C LYS A 38 -7.17 -37.10 41.43
N THR A 39 -7.64 -37.72 40.35
CA THR A 39 -7.94 -37.07 39.07
C THR A 39 -8.58 -35.68 39.27
N PRO A 40 -8.09 -34.63 38.59
CA PRO A 40 -8.81 -33.37 38.49
C PRO A 40 -10.22 -33.64 37.96
N ALA A 41 -11.23 -33.15 38.66
CA ALA A 41 -12.62 -33.38 38.29
C ALA A 41 -12.97 -32.63 36.99
N THR A 42 -13.92 -33.18 36.23
CA THR A 42 -14.61 -32.48 35.15
C THR A 42 -15.13 -31.16 35.68
N ALA A 43 -14.62 -30.03 35.17
CA ALA A 43 -15.03 -28.71 35.64
C ALA A 43 -16.52 -28.49 35.33
N THR A 44 -17.33 -28.40 36.38
CA THR A 44 -18.78 -28.24 36.25
C THR A 44 -19.12 -26.92 35.57
N HIS A 45 -19.91 -26.97 34.49
CA HIS A 45 -20.57 -25.77 33.96
C HIS A 45 -21.42 -25.13 35.05
N GLN A 46 -20.95 -24.01 35.63
CA GLN A 46 -21.83 -23.12 36.36
C GLN A 46 -22.70 -22.37 35.35
N ALA A 47 -23.91 -22.89 35.13
CA ALA A 47 -24.93 -22.20 34.36
C ALA A 47 -25.34 -20.93 35.11
N VAL A 48 -24.97 -19.76 34.59
CA VAL A 48 -25.48 -18.48 35.07
C VAL A 48 -26.97 -18.41 34.74
N SER A 49 -27.82 -18.55 35.75
CA SER A 49 -29.27 -18.53 35.59
C SER A 49 -29.76 -17.12 35.29
N PHE A 50 -30.07 -16.84 34.02
CA PHE A 50 -30.82 -15.63 33.64
C PHE A 50 -32.22 -15.66 34.27
N ALA A 51 -32.72 -14.48 34.64
CA ALA A 51 -33.99 -14.36 35.36
C ALA A 51 -35.18 -14.86 34.52
N ILE A 52 -36.00 -15.73 35.14
CA ILE A 52 -37.22 -16.27 34.55
C ILE A 52 -38.20 -15.12 34.29
N GLY A 53 -38.59 -14.88 33.03
CA GLY A 53 -39.65 -13.93 32.68
C GLY A 53 -39.47 -13.10 31.41
N THR A 54 -38.37 -13.22 30.66
CA THR A 54 -38.16 -12.46 29.41
C THR A 54 -38.31 -13.34 28.16
N HIS A 55 -39.55 -13.46 27.67
CA HIS A 55 -39.82 -14.00 26.35
C HIS A 55 -39.49 -12.92 25.29
N PHE A 56 -38.37 -13.05 24.59
CA PHE A 56 -38.13 -12.30 23.35
C PHE A 56 -38.68 -13.09 22.17
N GLU A 57 -39.73 -12.58 21.54
CA GLU A 57 -40.19 -13.14 20.25
C GLU A 57 -39.15 -12.86 19.17
N ARG A 58 -38.89 -13.87 18.34
CA ARG A 58 -37.77 -13.89 17.40
C ARG A 58 -38.16 -13.25 16.07
N GLU A 59 -38.41 -11.93 16.08
CA GLU A 59 -38.75 -11.19 14.86
C GLU A 59 -37.66 -11.34 13.79
N LYS A 60 -38.09 -11.75 12.60
CA LYS A 60 -37.21 -12.04 11.46
C LYS A 60 -36.89 -10.77 10.66
N THR A 61 -36.22 -9.81 11.29
CA THR A 61 -35.58 -8.72 10.54
C THR A 61 -34.34 -9.28 9.83
N ALA A 62 -34.15 -8.94 8.55
CA ALA A 62 -33.29 -9.69 7.64
C ALA A 62 -31.78 -9.57 7.93
N MET A 63 -31.28 -10.40 8.85
CA MET A 63 -29.85 -10.71 8.93
C MET A 63 -29.47 -11.47 7.65
N THR A 64 -28.67 -10.83 6.79
CA THR A 64 -27.94 -11.54 5.74
C THR A 64 -26.91 -12.46 6.38
N ASN A 65 -26.65 -13.61 5.77
CA ASN A 65 -25.73 -14.61 6.32
C ASN A 65 -24.29 -14.11 6.29
N ILE A 66 -23.87 -13.42 7.36
CA ILE A 66 -22.45 -13.15 7.63
C ILE A 66 -21.82 -14.47 8.03
N SER A 67 -21.05 -15.07 7.11
CA SER A 67 -20.22 -16.23 7.39
C SER A 67 -19.21 -15.92 8.50
N HIS A 68 -18.96 -16.86 9.41
CA HIS A 68 -17.92 -16.74 10.42
C HIS A 68 -16.52 -16.57 9.80
N ALA A 69 -16.11 -15.31 9.68
CA ALA A 69 -14.77 -14.83 9.41
C ALA A 69 -14.59 -13.53 10.19
N THR A 70 -13.42 -13.30 10.78
CA THR A 70 -13.17 -12.13 11.63
C THR A 70 -12.88 -10.92 10.73
N GLN A 71 -13.93 -10.35 10.14
CA GLN A 71 -13.81 -9.23 9.22
C GLN A 71 -13.34 -7.97 9.95
N MET A 72 -12.13 -7.53 9.63
CA MET A 72 -11.54 -6.28 10.12
C MET A 72 -12.52 -5.12 9.92
N SER A 73 -12.84 -4.41 11.00
CA SER A 73 -13.84 -3.35 10.97
C SER A 73 -13.32 -2.13 10.22
N ALA A 74 -14.19 -1.53 9.41
CA ALA A 74 -13.99 -0.20 8.86
C ALA A 74 -14.31 0.82 9.96
N PHE A 75 -13.36 1.70 10.28
CA PHE A 75 -13.61 2.79 11.21
C PHE A 75 -14.48 3.86 10.57
N ASP A 76 -15.53 4.25 11.29
CA ASP A 76 -16.40 5.39 11.00
C ASP A 76 -16.29 6.39 12.16
N GLU A 77 -16.29 7.69 11.84
CA GLU A 77 -16.32 8.78 12.82
C GLU A 77 -17.76 9.15 13.20
N ALA A 78 -18.74 8.76 12.38
CA ALA A 78 -20.17 9.05 12.57
C ALA A 78 -20.97 7.89 13.20
N SER A 79 -20.37 6.71 13.40
CA SER A 79 -21.05 5.57 14.05
C SER A 79 -20.08 4.67 14.82
N LEU A 80 -20.60 3.97 15.83
CA LEU A 80 -19.85 3.03 16.66
C LEU A 80 -20.30 1.59 16.34
N ASN A 81 -19.35 0.71 16.04
CA ASN A 81 -19.61 -0.72 16.05
C ASN A 81 -19.74 -1.26 17.50
N VAL A 82 -20.19 -2.50 17.67
CA VAL A 82 -20.48 -3.08 19.00
C VAL A 82 -19.24 -3.08 19.91
N SER A 83 -18.06 -3.41 19.38
CA SER A 83 -16.80 -3.38 20.14
C SER A 83 -16.44 -1.96 20.58
N GLN A 84 -16.57 -0.97 19.69
CA GLN A 84 -16.30 0.44 20.00
C GLN A 84 -17.27 0.99 21.05
N PHE A 85 -18.56 0.65 20.95
CA PHE A 85 -19.57 1.05 21.93
C PHE A 85 -19.29 0.44 23.32
N VAL A 86 -18.90 -0.84 23.37
CA VAL A 86 -18.49 -1.51 24.62
C VAL A 86 -17.22 -0.86 25.18
N GLN A 87 -16.16 -0.71 24.38
CA GLN A 87 -14.89 -0.12 24.81
C GLN A 87 -15.04 1.35 25.27
N MET A 88 -15.88 2.14 24.61
CA MET A 88 -16.24 3.50 25.06
C MET A 88 -17.01 3.47 26.38
N THR A 89 -17.93 2.53 26.55
CA THR A 89 -18.71 2.35 27.79
C THR A 89 -17.80 1.93 28.94
N GLU A 90 -16.89 0.97 28.72
CA GLU A 90 -15.86 0.55 29.67
C GLU A 90 -14.93 1.72 30.03
N THR A 91 -14.45 2.49 29.05
CA THR A 91 -13.60 3.67 29.27
C THR A 91 -14.28 4.75 30.11
N PHE A 92 -15.58 4.99 29.89
CA PHE A 92 -16.38 5.93 30.68
C PHE A 92 -16.67 5.43 32.11
N LEU A 93 -16.73 4.11 32.29
CA LEU A 93 -17.07 3.46 33.56
C LEU A 93 -15.86 3.11 34.44
N GLY A 94 -14.66 3.02 33.86
CA GLY A 94 -13.41 2.65 34.53
C GLY A 94 -13.18 1.14 34.62
N GLU A 95 -11.99 0.76 35.12
CA GLU A 95 -11.53 -0.64 35.19
C GLU A 95 -12.33 -1.50 36.19
N GLU A 96 -12.97 -0.91 37.20
CA GLU A 96 -13.86 -1.59 38.17
C GLU A 96 -15.19 -0.84 38.36
N PRO A 97 -16.18 -1.02 37.48
CA PRO A 97 -17.45 -0.32 37.60
C PRO A 97 -18.40 -0.95 38.61
N THR A 98 -18.86 -0.15 39.58
CA THR A 98 -19.95 -0.56 40.47
C THR A 98 -21.23 -0.82 39.67
N VAL A 99 -21.92 -1.93 39.95
CA VAL A 99 -23.17 -2.37 39.28
C VAL A 99 -24.19 -1.23 39.16
N GLY A 100 -24.44 -0.48 40.25
CA GLY A 100 -25.39 0.63 40.25
C GLY A 100 -25.00 1.81 39.34
N SER A 101 -23.73 2.00 38.98
CA SER A 101 -23.32 2.99 37.97
C SER A 101 -23.56 2.49 36.55
N PHE A 102 -23.27 1.21 36.27
CA PHE A 102 -23.63 0.58 35.00
C PHE A 102 -25.15 0.62 34.77
N GLU A 103 -25.95 0.25 35.77
CA GLU A 103 -27.42 0.29 35.70
C GLU A 103 -27.98 1.70 35.48
N ARG A 104 -27.39 2.73 36.11
CA ARG A 104 -27.79 4.13 35.89
C ARG A 104 -27.49 4.58 34.46
N LEU A 105 -26.31 4.27 33.92
CA LEU A 105 -25.94 4.59 32.55
C LEU A 105 -26.85 3.86 31.54
N MET A 106 -27.07 2.56 31.74
CA MET A 106 -28.01 1.75 30.94
C MET A 106 -29.44 2.29 31.00
N LYS A 107 -29.90 2.80 32.15
CA LYS A 107 -31.23 3.41 32.28
C LYS A 107 -31.31 4.75 31.53
N PHE A 108 -30.29 5.60 31.64
CA PHE A 108 -30.22 6.89 30.97
C PHE A 108 -30.17 6.74 29.43
N ILE A 109 -29.30 5.88 28.90
CA ILE A 109 -29.24 5.61 27.46
C ILE A 109 -30.59 5.09 26.94
N LYS A 110 -31.31 4.27 27.73
CA LYS A 110 -32.63 3.75 27.37
C LYS A 110 -33.80 4.74 27.55
N SER A 111 -33.62 5.87 28.23
CA SER A 111 -34.67 6.89 28.38
C SER A 111 -34.48 8.08 27.44
N GLU A 112 -33.24 8.53 27.25
CA GLU A 112 -32.94 9.74 26.47
C GLU A 112 -32.64 9.47 24.99
N TYR A 113 -32.27 8.25 24.59
CA TYR A 113 -32.04 7.94 23.17
C TYR A 113 -33.36 7.75 22.42
N GLN A 114 -33.70 8.71 21.55
CA GLN A 114 -34.79 8.62 20.59
C GLN A 114 -34.29 9.06 19.21
N GLU A 115 -34.19 8.11 18.28
CA GLU A 115 -34.03 8.42 16.85
C GLU A 115 -35.35 9.01 16.33
N THR A 116 -35.32 10.19 15.68
CA THR A 116 -36.56 10.76 15.14
C THR A 116 -37.03 10.02 13.88
N GLU A 117 -38.34 9.99 13.63
CA GLU A 117 -38.87 9.35 12.41
C GLU A 117 -38.37 10.01 11.12
N GLU A 118 -37.94 11.28 11.16
CA GLU A 118 -37.40 12.01 10.01
C GLU A 118 -35.95 11.59 9.72
N GLU A 119 -35.06 11.58 10.72
CA GLU A 119 -33.69 11.04 10.59
C GLU A 119 -33.71 9.57 10.15
N LYS A 120 -34.59 8.77 10.77
CA LYS A 120 -34.83 7.36 10.44
C LYS A 120 -35.29 7.19 9.00
N MET A 121 -36.21 8.03 8.51
CA MET A 121 -36.68 7.99 7.13
C MET A 121 -35.58 8.38 6.13
N GLU A 122 -34.83 9.46 6.38
CA GLU A 122 -33.72 9.86 5.51
C GLU A 122 -32.62 8.79 5.49
N ARG A 123 -32.24 8.26 6.66
CA ARG A 123 -31.30 7.14 6.81
C ARG A 123 -31.77 5.90 6.03
N LEU A 124 -33.06 5.55 6.11
CA LEU A 124 -33.63 4.43 5.35
C LEU A 124 -33.65 4.68 3.84
N MET A 125 -33.98 5.90 3.37
CA MET A 125 -33.91 6.23 1.94
C MET A 125 -32.48 6.21 1.40
N LYS A 126 -31.53 6.78 2.14
CA LYS A 126 -30.09 6.74 1.84
C LYS A 126 -29.58 5.31 1.76
N ALA A 127 -29.79 4.52 2.82
CA ALA A 127 -29.37 3.12 2.89
C ALA A 127 -30.01 2.27 1.77
N ARG A 128 -31.29 2.49 1.44
CA ARG A 128 -31.96 1.79 0.32
C ARG A 128 -31.33 2.15 -1.04
N LYS A 129 -30.99 3.42 -1.27
CA LYS A 129 -30.32 3.89 -2.50
C LYS A 129 -28.91 3.32 -2.62
N GLU A 130 -28.16 3.32 -1.52
CA GLU A 130 -26.80 2.75 -1.44
C GLU A 130 -26.79 1.23 -1.60
N ALA A 131 -27.75 0.52 -1.00
CA ALA A 131 -27.94 -0.91 -1.17
C ALA A 131 -28.32 -1.30 -2.61
N MET A 132 -29.23 -0.56 -3.25
CA MET A 132 -29.59 -0.78 -4.66
C MET A 132 -28.40 -0.50 -5.60
N SER A 133 -27.66 0.59 -5.37
CA SER A 133 -26.45 0.90 -6.14
C SER A 133 -25.38 -0.19 -5.98
N SER A 134 -25.17 -0.66 -4.74
CA SER A 134 -24.23 -1.73 -4.42
C SER A 134 -24.65 -3.07 -5.03
N ARG A 135 -25.95 -3.40 -5.03
CA ARG A 135 -26.49 -4.59 -5.71
C ARG A 135 -26.27 -4.52 -7.23
N ARG A 136 -26.60 -3.40 -7.87
CA ARG A 136 -26.38 -3.22 -9.32
C ARG A 136 -24.89 -3.28 -9.67
N LYS A 137 -24.01 -2.67 -8.87
CA LYS A 137 -22.55 -2.80 -8.99
C LYS A 137 -22.11 -4.26 -8.88
N MET A 138 -22.53 -4.98 -7.84
CA MET A 138 -22.19 -6.39 -7.62
C MET A 138 -22.61 -7.28 -8.79
N LEU A 139 -23.82 -7.08 -9.32
CA LEU A 139 -24.32 -7.83 -10.49
C LEU A 139 -23.48 -7.56 -11.74
N LEU A 140 -23.05 -6.32 -11.99
CA LEU A 140 -22.16 -6.01 -13.12
C LEU A 140 -20.72 -6.49 -12.92
N ASP A 141 -20.22 -6.45 -11.68
CA ASP A 141 -18.90 -6.98 -11.35
C ASP A 141 -18.89 -8.53 -11.47
N GLN A 142 -19.99 -9.23 -11.12
CA GLN A 142 -20.20 -10.66 -11.35
C GLN A 142 -20.41 -11.02 -12.83
N LEU A 143 -21.15 -10.20 -13.57
CA LEU A 143 -21.32 -10.34 -15.02
C LEU A 143 -19.96 -10.21 -15.72
N PHE A 144 -19.15 -9.23 -15.34
CA PHE A 144 -17.79 -9.09 -15.84
C PHE A 144 -16.93 -10.33 -15.51
N ASP A 145 -16.98 -10.84 -14.28
CA ASP A 145 -16.19 -12.04 -13.91
C ASP A 145 -16.70 -13.35 -14.54
N ARG A 146 -17.97 -13.39 -14.97
CA ARG A 146 -18.47 -14.42 -15.88
C ARG A 146 -17.85 -14.25 -17.26
N TRP A 147 -17.87 -13.05 -17.83
CA TRP A 147 -17.38 -12.78 -19.19
C TRP A 147 -15.85 -12.90 -19.33
N ASP A 148 -15.07 -12.35 -18.39
CA ASP A 148 -13.61 -12.41 -18.32
C ASP A 148 -13.18 -13.80 -17.84
N ASN A 149 -13.19 -14.79 -18.74
CA ASN A 149 -13.03 -16.20 -18.38
C ASN A 149 -11.67 -16.52 -17.76
N ASP A 150 -10.61 -15.99 -18.36
CA ASP A 150 -9.21 -16.28 -18.06
C ASP A 150 -8.57 -15.31 -17.05
N GLY A 151 -9.29 -14.23 -16.69
CA GLY A 151 -8.79 -13.19 -15.81
C GLY A 151 -7.85 -12.20 -16.50
N SER A 152 -7.86 -12.14 -17.84
CA SER A 152 -7.19 -11.08 -18.61
C SER A 152 -7.55 -9.68 -18.10
N GLY A 153 -8.75 -9.52 -17.54
CA GLY A 153 -9.16 -8.31 -16.85
C GLY A 153 -9.71 -7.23 -17.76
N TYR A 154 -10.01 -7.59 -19.02
CA TYR A 154 -10.59 -6.77 -20.07
C TYR A 154 -11.55 -7.63 -20.91
N LEU A 155 -12.57 -7.01 -21.50
CA LEU A 155 -13.42 -7.63 -22.53
C LEU A 155 -13.21 -6.91 -23.86
N ASP A 156 -13.32 -7.60 -24.99
CA ASP A 156 -13.33 -6.91 -26.28
C ASP A 156 -14.63 -6.12 -26.44
N GLN A 157 -14.54 -4.86 -26.89
CA GLN A 157 -15.71 -4.01 -27.00
C GLN A 157 -16.66 -4.48 -28.11
N ASP A 158 -16.13 -4.93 -29.25
CA ASP A 158 -16.94 -5.27 -30.40
C ASP A 158 -17.60 -6.66 -30.22
N GLU A 159 -16.96 -7.58 -29.48
CA GLU A 159 -17.61 -8.81 -28.99
C GLU A 159 -18.79 -8.52 -28.04
N VAL A 160 -18.59 -7.67 -27.03
CA VAL A 160 -19.63 -7.26 -26.07
C VAL A 160 -20.81 -6.61 -26.81
N GLU A 161 -20.53 -5.70 -27.74
CA GLU A 161 -21.54 -4.99 -28.53
C GLU A 161 -22.32 -5.93 -29.46
N THR A 162 -21.64 -6.88 -30.10
CA THR A 162 -22.27 -7.91 -30.96
C THR A 162 -23.27 -8.78 -30.20
N VAL A 163 -23.10 -8.97 -28.90
CA VAL A 163 -24.09 -9.66 -28.04
C VAL A 163 -25.17 -8.69 -27.56
N MET A 164 -24.82 -7.47 -27.12
CA MET A 164 -25.81 -6.47 -26.69
C MET A 164 -26.84 -6.17 -27.79
N LEU A 165 -26.41 -6.09 -29.05
CA LEU A 165 -27.27 -5.87 -30.22
C LEU A 165 -28.27 -7.01 -30.50
N LYS A 166 -28.11 -8.18 -29.88
CA LYS A 166 -29.08 -9.29 -29.96
C LYS A 166 -30.21 -9.17 -28.93
N TYR A 167 -30.11 -8.28 -27.95
CA TYR A 167 -31.16 -8.08 -26.95
C TYR A 167 -32.43 -7.52 -27.62
N LYS A 168 -33.57 -8.18 -27.37
CA LYS A 168 -34.88 -7.87 -27.99
C LYS A 168 -34.78 -7.70 -29.52
N ASP A 169 -34.03 -8.57 -30.20
CA ASP A 169 -33.83 -8.53 -31.65
C ASP A 169 -33.31 -7.18 -32.19
N GLY A 170 -32.52 -6.46 -31.38
CA GLY A 170 -31.91 -5.18 -31.75
C GLY A 170 -32.78 -3.94 -31.53
N GLN A 171 -33.95 -4.05 -30.91
CA GLN A 171 -34.84 -2.91 -30.60
C GLN A 171 -34.13 -1.80 -29.80
N GLU A 172 -33.13 -2.16 -28.98
CA GLU A 172 -32.39 -1.26 -28.09
C GLU A 172 -31.10 -0.69 -28.71
N ALA A 173 -30.85 -0.92 -30.02
CA ALA A 173 -29.62 -0.50 -30.70
C ALA A 173 -29.33 1.01 -30.55
N GLN A 174 -30.35 1.87 -30.59
CA GLN A 174 -30.17 3.32 -30.39
C GLN A 174 -29.66 3.67 -28.98
N SER A 175 -30.01 2.89 -27.96
CA SER A 175 -29.55 3.05 -26.58
C SER A 175 -28.06 2.69 -26.48
N ILE A 176 -27.65 1.62 -27.19
CA ILE A 176 -26.26 1.15 -27.31
C ILE A 176 -25.39 2.19 -28.05
N ASP A 177 -25.83 2.70 -29.20
CA ASP A 177 -25.12 3.73 -29.98
C ASP A 177 -24.89 5.02 -29.17
N LYS A 178 -25.91 5.49 -28.45
CA LYS A 178 -25.81 6.67 -27.57
C LYS A 178 -24.82 6.43 -26.43
N ALA A 179 -24.86 5.26 -25.79
CA ALA A 179 -23.90 4.88 -24.75
C ALA A 179 -22.46 4.80 -25.30
N LYS A 180 -22.27 4.23 -26.50
CA LYS A 180 -20.97 4.17 -27.22
C LYS A 180 -20.44 5.57 -27.54
N ALA A 181 -21.31 6.49 -27.95
CA ALA A 181 -20.96 7.89 -28.18
C ALA A 181 -20.58 8.63 -26.88
N GLU A 182 -21.26 8.38 -25.76
CA GLU A 182 -20.86 8.92 -24.45
C GLU A 182 -19.54 8.36 -23.94
N MET A 183 -19.29 7.05 -24.09
CA MET A 183 -18.02 6.43 -23.73
C MET A 183 -16.87 7.06 -24.50
N LYS A 184 -17.03 7.30 -25.82
CA LYS A 184 -16.05 8.03 -26.64
C LYS A 184 -15.83 9.48 -26.18
N LYS A 185 -16.87 10.20 -25.74
CA LYS A 185 -16.73 11.56 -25.17
C LYS A 185 -16.01 11.58 -23.81
N LYS A 186 -16.13 10.52 -23.01
CA LYS A 186 -15.54 10.41 -21.66
C LYS A 186 -14.09 9.87 -21.68
N ALA A 187 -13.64 9.30 -22.80
CA ALA A 187 -12.28 8.80 -23.00
C ALA A 187 -11.26 9.95 -23.18
N LYS A 188 -10.62 10.39 -22.09
CA LYS A 188 -9.55 11.41 -22.11
C LYS A 188 -8.25 11.00 -22.83
N HIS A 189 -8.07 9.72 -23.15
CA HIS A 189 -6.85 9.14 -23.73
C HIS A 189 -7.20 8.13 -24.84
N GLN A 190 -6.22 7.67 -25.61
CA GLN A 190 -6.40 6.86 -26.82
C GLN A 190 -7.41 5.69 -26.66
N PRO A 191 -8.20 5.38 -27.71
CA PRO A 191 -9.10 4.23 -27.72
C PRO A 191 -8.31 2.92 -27.75
N ASP A 192 -8.30 2.23 -26.60
CA ASP A 192 -8.16 0.78 -26.54
C ASP A 192 -9.53 0.18 -26.90
N SER A 193 -9.59 -0.83 -27.77
CA SER A 193 -10.85 -1.42 -28.28
C SER A 193 -11.51 -2.37 -27.28
N ARG A 194 -11.24 -2.17 -25.98
CA ARG A 194 -11.45 -3.15 -24.92
C ARG A 194 -11.87 -2.46 -23.63
N LEU A 195 -12.84 -3.07 -22.96
CA LEU A 195 -13.48 -2.55 -21.76
C LEU A 195 -12.84 -3.19 -20.52
N SER A 196 -12.19 -2.41 -19.67
CA SER A 196 -11.91 -2.86 -18.30
C SER A 196 -13.21 -3.00 -17.51
N ARG A 197 -13.19 -3.69 -16.35
CA ARG A 197 -14.37 -3.83 -15.47
C ARG A 197 -15.11 -2.50 -15.20
N ARG A 198 -14.37 -1.39 -15.01
CA ARG A 198 -14.97 -0.06 -14.81
C ARG A 198 -15.66 0.45 -16.08
N GLU A 199 -15.02 0.31 -17.23
CA GLU A 199 -15.53 0.78 -18.52
C GLU A 199 -16.73 -0.06 -18.98
N PHE A 200 -16.69 -1.39 -18.78
CA PHE A 200 -17.82 -2.29 -18.99
C PHE A 200 -19.00 -1.93 -18.08
N ARG A 201 -18.75 -1.74 -16.78
CA ARG A 201 -19.79 -1.35 -15.82
C ARG A 201 -20.46 -0.03 -16.24
N THR A 202 -19.67 0.98 -16.59
CA THR A 202 -20.20 2.26 -17.08
C THR A 202 -20.95 2.11 -18.42
N PHE A 203 -20.47 1.28 -19.35
CA PHE A 203 -21.14 1.04 -20.63
C PHE A 203 -22.51 0.37 -20.43
N VAL A 204 -22.58 -0.71 -19.65
CA VAL A 204 -23.86 -1.38 -19.34
C VAL A 204 -24.82 -0.43 -18.64
N THR A 205 -24.36 0.33 -17.63
CA THR A 205 -25.22 1.32 -16.95
C THR A 205 -25.73 2.41 -17.90
N LEU A 206 -24.88 2.97 -18.77
CA LEU A 206 -25.31 3.97 -19.76
C LEU A 206 -26.30 3.42 -20.81
N VAL A 207 -26.27 2.12 -21.08
CA VAL A 207 -27.27 1.44 -21.91
C VAL A 207 -28.60 1.29 -21.14
N THR A 208 -28.56 0.79 -19.91
CA THR A 208 -29.77 0.54 -19.11
C THR A 208 -30.47 1.81 -18.65
N ASP A 209 -29.73 2.89 -18.38
CA ASP A 209 -30.30 4.19 -17.97
C ASP A 209 -31.09 4.89 -19.10
N GLN A 210 -30.98 4.39 -20.34
CA GLN A 210 -31.76 4.84 -21.51
C GLN A 210 -32.92 3.90 -21.87
N MET A 211 -33.01 2.72 -21.24
CA MET A 211 -34.09 1.76 -21.49
C MET A 211 -35.35 2.12 -20.69
N PRO A 212 -36.56 1.96 -21.26
CA PRO A 212 -37.80 2.18 -20.53
C PRO A 212 -38.13 1.02 -19.58
N GLY A 213 -38.30 1.32 -18.29
CA GLY A 213 -38.80 0.38 -17.26
C GLY A 213 -37.92 0.33 -16.01
N ALA A 214 -38.53 0.13 -14.84
CA ALA A 214 -37.80 0.10 -13.57
C ALA A 214 -36.78 -1.06 -13.49
N ASP A 215 -37.19 -2.22 -13.99
CA ASP A 215 -36.45 -3.49 -13.96
C ASP A 215 -35.63 -3.73 -15.26
N ALA A 216 -35.53 -2.74 -16.14
CA ALA A 216 -34.85 -2.87 -17.44
C ALA A 216 -33.36 -3.24 -17.30
N PHE A 217 -32.72 -2.79 -16.21
CA PHE A 217 -31.36 -3.19 -15.86
C PHE A 217 -31.28 -4.67 -15.53
N GLU A 218 -32.19 -5.16 -14.68
CA GLU A 218 -32.20 -6.53 -14.19
C GLU A 218 -32.40 -7.52 -15.36
N TYR A 219 -33.35 -7.27 -16.26
CA TYR A 219 -33.56 -8.10 -17.46
C TYR A 219 -32.39 -8.06 -18.46
N PHE A 220 -31.73 -6.90 -18.64
CA PHE A 220 -30.58 -6.80 -19.55
C PHE A 220 -29.35 -7.54 -19.00
N VAL A 221 -29.10 -7.45 -17.69
CA VAL A 221 -28.03 -8.21 -17.02
C VAL A 221 -28.31 -9.71 -17.02
N GLU A 222 -29.57 -10.14 -16.88
CA GLU A 222 -29.96 -11.54 -17.03
C GLU A 222 -29.68 -12.06 -18.45
N PHE A 223 -30.10 -11.32 -19.50
CA PHE A 223 -29.80 -11.66 -20.89
C PHE A 223 -28.29 -11.76 -21.18
N LEU A 224 -27.49 -10.81 -20.69
CA LEU A 224 -26.02 -10.85 -20.84
C LEU A 224 -25.38 -11.97 -20.00
N SER A 225 -26.08 -12.47 -18.97
CA SER A 225 -25.62 -13.62 -18.16
C SER A 225 -25.89 -14.96 -18.83
N THR A 226 -26.99 -15.08 -19.58
CA THR A 226 -27.37 -16.31 -20.30
C THR A 226 -26.74 -16.41 -21.70
N SER A 227 -26.45 -15.29 -22.35
CA SER A 227 -25.85 -15.25 -23.70
C SER A 227 -24.40 -15.75 -23.81
N VAL A 228 -23.77 -16.16 -22.70
CA VAL A 228 -22.39 -16.67 -22.66
C VAL A 228 -22.38 -18.17 -22.39
N GLU A 229 -22.51 -18.95 -23.46
CA GLU A 229 -22.21 -20.37 -23.45
C GLU A 229 -20.68 -20.62 -23.48
N ARG A 230 -20.21 -21.72 -22.90
CA ARG A 230 -18.81 -22.13 -22.91
C ARG A 230 -18.65 -23.65 -22.91
N THR A 231 -17.55 -24.11 -23.49
CA THR A 231 -17.13 -25.51 -23.34
C THR A 231 -16.61 -25.77 -21.92
N TYR A 232 -16.70 -27.03 -21.49
CA TYR A 232 -16.12 -27.49 -20.22
C TYR A 232 -14.61 -27.21 -20.13
N ALA A 233 -13.88 -27.42 -21.23
CA ALA A 233 -12.43 -27.18 -21.31
C ALA A 233 -12.07 -25.70 -21.08
N GLU A 234 -12.82 -24.76 -21.65
CA GLU A 234 -12.62 -23.32 -21.42
C GLU A 234 -12.88 -22.93 -19.98
N ARG A 235 -13.91 -23.51 -19.35
CA ARG A 235 -14.22 -23.25 -17.94
C ARG A 235 -13.10 -23.71 -17.02
N ILE A 236 -12.62 -24.95 -17.16
CA ILE A 236 -11.52 -25.49 -16.36
C ILE A 236 -10.23 -24.67 -16.57
N ARG A 237 -9.92 -24.29 -17.81
CA ARG A 237 -8.80 -23.38 -18.13
C ARG A 237 -8.95 -22.01 -17.46
N GLY A 238 -10.16 -21.45 -17.43
CA GLY A 238 -10.45 -20.17 -16.78
C GLY A 238 -10.28 -20.22 -15.26
N GLU A 239 -10.81 -21.27 -14.63
CA GLU A 239 -10.68 -21.50 -13.18
C GLU A 239 -9.20 -21.72 -12.76
N ALA A 240 -8.43 -22.48 -13.55
CA ALA A 240 -6.98 -22.67 -13.32
C ALA A 240 -6.18 -21.37 -13.47
N ARG A 241 -6.39 -20.61 -14.55
CA ARG A 241 -5.71 -19.33 -14.80
C ARG A 241 -6.03 -18.29 -13.73
N LYS A 242 -7.30 -18.12 -13.35
CA LYS A 242 -7.70 -17.22 -12.26
C LYS A 242 -7.00 -17.54 -10.93
N LYS A 243 -6.80 -18.83 -10.63
CA LYS A 243 -6.01 -19.26 -9.46
C LYS A 243 -4.54 -18.80 -9.56
N TRP A 244 -3.89 -18.92 -10.71
CA TRP A 244 -2.50 -18.48 -10.89
C TRP A 244 -2.35 -16.95 -10.88
N LEU A 245 -3.31 -16.21 -11.46
CA LEU A 245 -3.32 -14.75 -11.40
C LEU A 245 -3.53 -14.24 -9.96
N GLN A 246 -4.39 -14.90 -9.19
CA GLN A 246 -4.55 -14.59 -7.76
C GLN A 246 -3.29 -14.92 -6.96
N GLN A 247 -2.55 -15.98 -7.30
CA GLN A 247 -1.26 -16.30 -6.66
C GLN A 247 -0.22 -15.18 -6.85
N ILE A 248 -0.20 -14.48 -7.99
CA ILE A 248 0.69 -13.32 -8.22
C ILE A 248 0.34 -12.16 -7.28
N ILE A 249 -0.95 -11.89 -7.07
CA ILE A 249 -1.43 -10.80 -6.20
C ILE A 249 -1.16 -11.16 -4.72
N THR A 250 -1.54 -12.37 -4.30
CA THR A 250 -1.30 -12.84 -2.92
C THR A 250 0.18 -12.94 -2.57
N ALA A 251 1.08 -13.17 -3.52
CA ALA A 251 2.52 -13.12 -3.32
C ALA A 251 3.04 -11.70 -2.99
N ALA A 252 2.33 -10.65 -3.41
CA ALA A 252 2.58 -9.27 -2.97
C ALA A 252 2.02 -9.05 -1.56
N ASP A 253 0.76 -9.46 -1.34
CA ASP A 253 0.06 -9.21 -0.07
C ASP A 253 0.72 -9.93 1.12
N THR A 254 1.37 -11.07 0.88
CA THR A 254 2.11 -11.87 1.89
C THR A 254 3.64 -11.75 1.79
N GLY A 255 4.16 -10.95 0.85
CA GLY A 255 5.59 -10.79 0.59
C GLY A 255 6.28 -9.68 1.40
N GLY A 256 5.60 -9.10 2.39
CA GLY A 256 6.02 -7.85 3.04
C GLY A 256 6.14 -6.73 2.01
N ALA A 257 7.36 -6.22 1.83
CA ALA A 257 7.71 -5.22 0.82
C ALA A 257 8.69 -5.76 -0.25
N SER A 258 8.82 -7.08 -0.40
CA SER A 258 9.70 -7.70 -1.41
C SER A 258 8.95 -8.01 -2.72
N ILE A 259 9.61 -7.75 -3.85
CA ILE A 259 9.11 -8.04 -5.21
C ILE A 259 9.52 -9.44 -5.70
N GLU A 260 10.50 -10.07 -5.06
CA GLU A 260 11.02 -11.39 -5.45
C GLU A 260 9.95 -12.51 -5.43
N PRO A 261 9.03 -12.60 -4.44
CA PRO A 261 7.95 -13.58 -4.48
C PRO A 261 7.00 -13.38 -5.67
N VAL A 262 6.79 -12.14 -6.10
CA VAL A 262 5.92 -11.78 -7.22
C VAL A 262 6.57 -12.16 -8.56
N TYR A 263 7.88 -11.92 -8.74
CA TYR A 263 8.60 -12.40 -9.93
C TYR A 263 8.54 -13.94 -10.03
N LYS A 264 8.76 -14.64 -8.91
CA LYS A 264 8.62 -16.11 -8.84
C LYS A 264 7.19 -16.57 -9.18
N ALA A 265 6.17 -15.91 -8.66
CA ALA A 265 4.77 -16.22 -8.97
C ALA A 265 4.40 -15.96 -10.44
N VAL A 266 4.93 -14.89 -11.06
CA VAL A 266 4.72 -14.58 -12.49
C VAL A 266 5.29 -15.67 -13.37
N PHE A 267 6.57 -16.02 -13.23
CA PHE A 267 7.17 -17.06 -14.07
C PHE A 267 6.52 -18.42 -13.83
N GLN A 268 6.18 -18.76 -12.57
CA GLN A 268 5.47 -20.01 -12.27
C GLN A 268 4.04 -20.04 -12.86
N ALA A 269 3.34 -18.91 -12.96
CA ALA A 269 2.04 -18.84 -13.63
C ALA A 269 2.16 -19.03 -15.15
N LEU A 270 3.20 -18.47 -15.77
CA LEU A 270 3.48 -18.63 -17.20
C LEU A 270 3.84 -20.08 -17.55
N TYR A 271 4.77 -20.70 -16.83
CA TYR A 271 5.16 -22.10 -17.08
C TYR A 271 3.99 -23.08 -16.94
N LYS A 272 3.15 -22.93 -15.90
CA LYS A 272 1.96 -23.78 -15.70
C LYS A 272 0.93 -23.67 -16.83
N ASP A 273 0.74 -22.47 -17.38
CA ASP A 273 -0.15 -22.30 -18.54
C ASP A 273 0.47 -22.88 -19.82
N ALA A 274 1.77 -22.71 -20.03
CA ALA A 274 2.47 -23.31 -21.18
C ALA A 274 2.38 -24.85 -21.16
N GLU A 275 2.59 -25.48 -19.99
CA GLU A 275 2.44 -26.91 -19.76
C GLU A 275 0.98 -27.37 -19.99
N ALA A 276 0.02 -26.83 -19.23
CA ALA A 276 -1.35 -27.34 -19.21
C ALA A 276 -2.21 -26.91 -20.42
N HIS A 277 -1.93 -25.74 -21.01
CA HIS A 277 -2.84 -25.04 -21.94
C HIS A 277 -2.17 -24.41 -23.17
N GLY A 278 -0.84 -24.22 -23.18
CA GLY A 278 -0.03 -23.88 -24.35
C GLY A 278 0.39 -25.10 -25.17
N GLY A 279 0.31 -26.30 -24.59
CA GLY A 279 0.63 -27.57 -25.25
C GLY A 279 2.09 -27.99 -25.10
N GLY A 280 2.75 -27.64 -23.98
CA GLY A 280 4.12 -28.06 -23.67
C GLY A 280 5.23 -27.23 -24.32
N LYS A 281 4.91 -26.01 -24.79
CA LYS A 281 5.90 -25.09 -25.36
C LYS A 281 6.93 -24.69 -24.31
N ASN A 282 8.22 -24.75 -24.64
CA ASN A 282 9.26 -24.22 -23.78
C ASN A 282 9.34 -22.69 -23.93
N ILE A 283 9.04 -21.94 -22.86
CA ILE A 283 8.98 -20.47 -22.88
C ILE A 283 10.10 -19.85 -22.04
N ALA A 284 10.71 -18.79 -22.57
CA ALA A 284 11.50 -17.84 -21.79
C ALA A 284 10.67 -16.59 -21.49
N ALA A 285 10.93 -15.93 -20.37
CA ALA A 285 10.23 -14.69 -20.01
C ALA A 285 11.14 -13.72 -19.25
N ASN A 286 10.85 -12.43 -19.37
CA ASN A 286 11.63 -11.36 -18.75
C ASN A 286 10.75 -10.14 -18.41
N ILE A 287 11.16 -9.39 -17.40
CA ILE A 287 10.53 -8.14 -16.98
C ILE A 287 11.57 -7.03 -17.02
N SER A 288 11.24 -5.93 -17.71
CA SER A 288 12.08 -4.74 -17.82
C SER A 288 11.35 -3.49 -17.35
N MET A 289 12.00 -2.68 -16.52
CA MET A 289 11.47 -1.42 -15.99
C MET A 289 11.86 -0.24 -16.88
N LEU A 290 10.97 0.75 -16.99
CA LEU A 290 11.22 1.98 -17.75
C LEU A 290 11.84 3.04 -16.82
N GLU A 291 13.08 3.43 -17.12
CA GLU A 291 13.88 4.37 -16.32
C GLU A 291 14.21 5.64 -17.11
N ARG A 292 14.40 6.77 -16.41
CA ARG A 292 15.03 7.97 -17.01
C ARG A 292 16.49 7.65 -17.32
N ASN A 293 16.94 7.94 -18.53
CA ASN A 293 18.30 7.65 -18.93
C ASN A 293 19.26 8.75 -18.45
N ASN A 294 19.72 8.65 -17.21
CA ASN A 294 20.75 9.55 -16.66
C ASN A 294 22.19 9.16 -17.07
N VAL A 295 22.40 7.96 -17.61
CA VAL A 295 23.74 7.38 -17.84
C VAL A 295 24.30 7.71 -19.23
N ALA A 296 23.46 7.72 -20.26
CA ALA A 296 23.87 7.84 -21.67
C ALA A 296 22.82 8.63 -22.47
N ARG A 297 22.56 9.88 -22.06
CA ARG A 297 21.45 10.74 -22.54
C ARG A 297 21.40 10.90 -24.06
N GLU A 298 22.54 10.81 -24.74
CA GLU A 298 22.67 10.84 -26.20
C GLU A 298 21.97 9.66 -26.91
N ARG A 299 21.70 8.56 -26.19
CA ARG A 299 21.03 7.35 -26.70
C ARG A 299 19.51 7.32 -26.45
N GLY A 300 18.96 8.41 -25.90
CA GLY A 300 17.55 8.59 -25.63
C GLY A 300 17.27 9.16 -24.23
N ASP A 301 16.09 9.75 -24.07
CA ASP A 301 15.52 10.28 -22.83
C ASP A 301 15.19 9.20 -21.78
N VAL A 302 14.84 8.01 -22.25
CA VAL A 302 14.43 6.85 -21.44
C VAL A 302 15.16 5.58 -21.88
N MET A 303 15.28 4.64 -20.95
CA MET A 303 15.91 3.33 -21.16
C MET A 303 15.12 2.22 -20.45
N LEU A 304 15.27 0.99 -20.93
CA LEU A 304 14.65 -0.20 -20.33
C LEU A 304 15.70 -1.07 -19.64
N ARG A 305 15.62 -1.24 -18.33
CA ARG A 305 16.49 -2.15 -17.57
C ARG A 305 15.80 -3.47 -17.29
N TYR A 306 16.44 -4.58 -17.63
CA TYR A 306 15.93 -5.92 -17.30
C TYR A 306 16.20 -6.27 -15.84
N VAL A 307 15.13 -6.48 -15.06
CA VAL A 307 15.19 -6.66 -13.60
C VAL A 307 14.84 -8.09 -13.15
N ALA A 308 14.14 -8.87 -13.98
CA ALA A 308 13.86 -10.27 -13.74
C ALA A 308 13.83 -11.04 -15.07
N ALA A 309 14.23 -12.31 -15.04
CA ALA A 309 14.23 -13.22 -16.19
C ALA A 309 14.03 -14.66 -15.72
N THR A 310 13.59 -15.54 -16.63
CA THR A 310 13.60 -16.99 -16.42
C THR A 310 15.04 -17.52 -16.36
N THR A 311 15.22 -18.67 -15.72
CA THR A 311 16.54 -19.20 -15.34
C THR A 311 17.44 -19.58 -16.51
N GLU A 312 16.89 -19.86 -17.69
CA GLU A 312 17.65 -20.26 -18.88
C GLU A 312 18.41 -19.08 -19.52
N ASP A 313 17.84 -17.87 -19.46
CA ASP A 313 18.38 -16.67 -20.12
C ASP A 313 18.83 -15.58 -19.12
N ALA A 314 18.77 -15.87 -17.81
CA ALA A 314 19.11 -14.95 -16.73
C ALA A 314 20.52 -14.32 -16.88
N ASP A 315 21.55 -15.12 -17.13
CA ASP A 315 22.95 -14.67 -17.28
C ASP A 315 23.17 -13.74 -18.49
N PHE A 316 22.29 -13.84 -19.50
CA PHE A 316 22.35 -13.02 -20.70
C PHE A 316 21.52 -11.75 -20.60
N VAL A 317 20.42 -11.77 -19.84
CA VAL A 317 19.38 -10.73 -19.84
C VAL A 317 19.40 -9.84 -18.59
N LEU A 318 19.72 -10.36 -17.40
CA LEU A 318 19.63 -9.58 -16.16
C LEU A 318 20.61 -8.39 -16.14
N GLY A 319 20.12 -7.26 -15.63
CA GLY A 319 20.89 -6.01 -15.52
C GLY A 319 21.22 -5.32 -16.84
N LYS A 320 20.91 -5.91 -18.00
CA LYS A 320 21.09 -5.29 -19.32
C LYS A 320 20.19 -4.05 -19.45
N ILE A 321 20.61 -3.14 -20.33
CA ILE A 321 19.88 -1.92 -20.66
C ILE A 321 19.61 -1.90 -22.17
N LEU A 322 18.32 -1.80 -22.56
CA LEU A 322 17.90 -1.50 -23.92
C LEU A 322 17.66 0.00 -24.05
N TYR A 323 18.44 0.67 -24.88
CA TYR A 323 18.33 2.10 -25.18
C TYR A 323 17.41 2.36 -26.37
N LYS A 324 16.88 3.59 -26.48
CA LYS A 324 15.88 3.98 -27.49
C LYS A 324 16.41 3.96 -28.92
N ASP A 325 17.74 4.07 -29.09
CA ASP A 325 18.45 3.95 -30.36
C ASP A 325 18.68 2.48 -30.81
N MET A 326 18.41 1.50 -29.95
CA MET A 326 18.65 0.09 -30.24
C MET A 326 17.49 -0.54 -31.02
N LYS A 327 17.81 -1.61 -31.76
CA LYS A 327 16.79 -2.49 -32.34
C LYS A 327 15.94 -3.11 -31.24
N GLY A 328 14.63 -3.04 -31.36
CA GLY A 328 13.69 -3.67 -30.44
C GLY A 328 12.28 -3.10 -30.50
N ILE A 329 11.31 -3.97 -30.80
CA ILE A 329 9.86 -3.64 -30.73
C ILE A 329 9.38 -3.14 -29.36
N SER A 330 10.18 -3.33 -28.31
CA SER A 330 9.91 -2.93 -26.92
C SER A 330 9.51 -1.45 -26.79
N PHE A 331 10.21 -0.53 -27.46
CA PHE A 331 9.85 0.89 -27.41
C PHE A 331 8.55 1.19 -28.16
N SER A 332 8.29 0.52 -29.29
CA SER A 332 6.99 0.62 -29.98
C SER A 332 5.82 0.11 -29.12
N ALA A 333 6.06 -0.84 -28.21
CA ALA A 333 5.06 -1.31 -27.25
C ALA A 333 4.81 -0.28 -26.12
N ILE A 334 5.84 0.46 -25.69
CA ILE A 334 5.67 1.62 -24.79
C ILE A 334 4.85 2.71 -25.47
N GLU A 335 5.27 3.13 -26.66
CA GLU A 335 4.69 4.27 -27.40
C GLU A 335 3.23 4.03 -27.83
N SER A 336 2.91 2.81 -28.28
CA SER A 336 1.53 2.42 -28.60
C SER A 336 0.70 2.07 -27.36
N GLY A 337 1.34 1.77 -26.24
CA GLY A 337 0.71 1.18 -25.05
C GLY A 337 0.00 -0.15 -25.33
N LYS A 338 0.31 -0.87 -26.42
CA LYS A 338 -0.36 -2.12 -26.81
C LYS A 338 0.62 -3.30 -26.83
N PRO A 339 0.15 -4.53 -26.57
CA PRO A 339 0.98 -5.73 -26.76
C PRO A 339 1.42 -5.83 -28.22
N ILE A 340 2.67 -6.20 -28.46
CA ILE A 340 3.19 -6.47 -29.81
C ILE A 340 3.62 -7.93 -29.86
N HIS A 341 2.92 -8.72 -30.69
CA HIS A 341 3.24 -10.11 -30.98
C HIS A 341 3.97 -10.22 -32.31
N VAL A 342 5.09 -10.95 -32.32
CA VAL A 342 5.90 -11.28 -33.49
C VAL A 342 5.93 -12.80 -33.65
N PRO A 343 5.09 -13.37 -34.54
CA PRO A 343 4.98 -14.81 -34.74
C PRO A 343 6.25 -15.51 -35.24
N ARG A 344 7.16 -14.79 -35.90
CA ARG A 344 8.43 -15.32 -36.43
C ARG A 344 9.54 -14.28 -36.27
N VAL A 345 10.32 -14.41 -35.20
CA VAL A 345 11.29 -13.37 -34.78
C VAL A 345 12.47 -13.19 -35.72
N ALA A 346 12.99 -14.28 -36.31
CA ALA A 346 14.04 -14.23 -37.34
C ALA A 346 13.73 -13.25 -38.48
N ASN A 347 12.47 -13.18 -38.92
CA ASN A 347 12.08 -12.44 -40.13
C ASN A 347 11.74 -10.96 -39.88
N HIS A 348 11.68 -10.51 -38.62
CA HIS A 348 11.23 -9.14 -38.29
C HIS A 348 12.37 -8.09 -38.35
N GLY A 349 13.64 -8.49 -38.17
CA GLY A 349 14.81 -7.61 -38.30
C GLY A 349 14.98 -6.49 -37.25
N ASN A 350 13.99 -6.27 -36.38
CA ASN A 350 13.95 -5.27 -35.29
C ASN A 350 13.74 -5.94 -33.91
N ILE A 351 14.42 -7.06 -33.68
CA ILE A 351 14.42 -7.81 -32.41
C ILE A 351 15.83 -7.74 -31.82
N MET A 352 15.95 -7.49 -30.51
CA MET A 352 17.20 -7.61 -29.78
C MET A 352 17.39 -9.06 -29.31
N PHE A 353 18.58 -9.63 -29.53
CA PHE A 353 18.96 -10.94 -29.03
C PHE A 353 20.11 -10.74 -28.03
N TRP A 354 19.88 -11.05 -26.75
CA TRP A 354 20.87 -10.84 -25.69
C TRP A 354 21.89 -11.96 -25.54
N ASN A 355 21.48 -13.21 -25.79
CA ASN A 355 22.37 -14.37 -25.82
C ASN A 355 23.22 -14.34 -27.11
N PRO A 356 24.56 -14.15 -27.04
CA PRO A 356 25.40 -14.00 -28.21
C PRO A 356 25.72 -15.33 -28.92
N TYR A 357 25.51 -16.46 -28.23
CA TYR A 357 25.88 -17.79 -28.72
C TYR A 357 24.81 -18.42 -29.63
N ARG A 358 23.58 -17.90 -29.60
CA ARG A 358 22.44 -18.36 -30.41
C ARG A 358 22.67 -18.05 -31.89
N LYS A 359 22.88 -19.09 -32.70
CA LYS A 359 23.10 -19.00 -34.16
C LYS A 359 21.88 -18.41 -34.89
N PRO A 360 22.01 -17.91 -36.13
CA PRO A 360 20.86 -17.41 -36.90
C PRO A 360 19.73 -18.43 -37.06
N ASP A 361 20.08 -19.69 -37.30
CA ASP A 361 19.14 -20.81 -37.48
C ASP A 361 18.46 -21.23 -36.17
N GLU A 362 19.00 -20.82 -35.02
CA GLU A 362 18.47 -21.05 -33.68
C GLU A 362 17.59 -19.87 -33.19
N ARG A 363 17.14 -19.01 -34.11
CA ARG A 363 16.24 -17.87 -33.88
C ARG A 363 14.86 -18.06 -34.49
N GLU A 364 14.48 -19.30 -34.79
CA GLU A 364 13.08 -19.66 -34.99
C GLU A 364 12.32 -19.56 -33.67
N GLY A 365 11.04 -19.20 -33.73
CA GLY A 365 10.21 -18.94 -32.56
C GLY A 365 9.41 -17.64 -32.66
N SER A 366 8.62 -17.40 -31.62
CA SER A 366 7.67 -16.30 -31.48
C SER A 366 8.03 -15.48 -30.23
N PHE A 367 7.86 -14.16 -30.28
CA PHE A 367 8.05 -13.25 -29.15
C PHE A 367 6.83 -12.36 -28.98
N ILE A 368 6.41 -12.11 -27.75
CA ILE A 368 5.42 -11.10 -27.42
C ILE A 368 5.96 -10.20 -26.31
N VAL A 369 5.77 -8.89 -26.49
CA VAL A 369 6.07 -7.88 -25.47
C VAL A 369 4.77 -7.19 -25.05
N ILE A 370 4.55 -7.10 -23.73
CA ILE A 370 3.28 -6.68 -23.12
C ILE A 370 3.55 -5.49 -22.18
N PRO A 371 2.97 -4.31 -22.45
CA PRO A 371 3.14 -3.15 -21.59
C PRO A 371 2.54 -3.32 -20.19
N LEU A 372 3.37 -3.12 -19.16
CA LEU A 372 2.97 -3.05 -17.76
C LEU A 372 2.45 -1.64 -17.48
N LYS A 373 1.24 -1.52 -16.93
CA LYS A 373 0.51 -0.25 -16.83
C LYS A 373 0.08 0.10 -15.41
N ASP A 374 0.19 1.39 -15.08
CA ASP A 374 -0.41 1.95 -13.86
C ASP A 374 -1.93 2.17 -14.01
N ARG A 375 -2.61 2.62 -12.94
CA ARG A 375 -4.05 2.94 -13.00
C ARG A 375 -4.41 4.10 -13.94
N ARG A 376 -3.43 4.92 -14.34
CA ARG A 376 -3.56 6.02 -15.31
C ARG A 376 -3.32 5.56 -16.76
N LYS A 377 -3.14 4.24 -16.98
CA LYS A 377 -2.79 3.58 -18.25
C LYS A 377 -1.39 3.96 -18.80
N ARG A 378 -0.52 4.61 -18.01
CA ARG A 378 0.88 4.91 -18.35
C ARG A 378 1.70 3.63 -18.30
N VAL A 379 2.63 3.45 -19.25
CA VAL A 379 3.54 2.31 -19.26
C VAL A 379 4.73 2.58 -18.33
N PHE A 380 4.99 1.67 -17.40
CA PHE A 380 6.11 1.76 -16.43
C PHE A 380 7.16 0.65 -16.59
N GLY A 381 6.88 -0.31 -17.47
CA GLY A 381 7.75 -1.44 -17.77
C GLY A 381 7.11 -2.35 -18.82
N LEU A 382 7.75 -3.47 -19.12
CA LEU A 382 7.32 -4.46 -20.10
C LEU A 382 7.52 -5.89 -19.54
N LEU A 383 6.60 -6.79 -19.89
CA LEU A 383 6.77 -8.24 -19.78
C LEU A 383 7.05 -8.79 -21.18
N GLY A 384 8.23 -9.35 -21.40
CA GLY A 384 8.61 -10.09 -22.60
C GLY A 384 8.45 -11.59 -22.39
N ILE A 385 7.92 -12.31 -23.39
CA ILE A 385 7.79 -13.77 -23.38
C ILE A 385 8.09 -14.30 -24.78
N ASP A 386 8.96 -15.30 -24.91
CA ASP A 386 9.30 -15.93 -26.18
C ASP A 386 9.36 -17.46 -26.12
N THR A 387 9.43 -18.07 -27.31
CA THR A 387 9.60 -19.51 -27.55
C THR A 387 10.93 -19.82 -28.26
N LEU A 388 11.98 -19.02 -28.06
CA LEU A 388 13.31 -19.27 -28.65
C LEU A 388 13.97 -20.54 -28.10
N ASN A 389 13.53 -21.03 -26.94
CA ASN A 389 13.98 -22.28 -26.34
C ASN A 389 13.06 -23.47 -26.71
N ASP A 390 12.07 -23.27 -27.59
CA ASP A 390 11.08 -24.28 -27.99
C ASP A 390 11.48 -25.02 -29.27
N SER A 391 11.67 -26.33 -29.18
CA SER A 391 11.96 -27.19 -30.33
C SER A 391 10.72 -27.66 -31.09
N HIS A 392 9.51 -27.27 -30.64
CA HIS A 392 8.25 -27.68 -31.27
C HIS A 392 7.91 -26.88 -32.52
N THR A 393 7.37 -27.58 -33.53
CA THR A 393 6.85 -26.98 -34.78
C THR A 393 5.61 -26.10 -34.61
N LYS A 394 5.17 -25.84 -33.37
CA LYS A 394 4.02 -25.00 -33.00
C LYS A 394 4.41 -23.86 -32.04
N SER A 395 5.67 -23.43 -32.06
CA SER A 395 6.21 -22.37 -31.20
C SER A 395 5.50 -21.00 -31.28
N ILE A 396 4.59 -20.78 -32.24
CA ILE A 396 3.80 -19.54 -32.35
C ILE A 396 2.73 -19.46 -31.25
N PHE A 397 2.64 -18.32 -30.56
CA PHE A 397 1.53 -18.05 -29.62
C PHE A 397 0.19 -17.86 -30.34
N ILE A 398 -0.87 -18.44 -29.79
CA ILE A 398 -2.27 -18.28 -30.24
C ILE A 398 -3.10 -17.50 -29.22
N THR A 399 -4.29 -17.06 -29.64
CA THR A 399 -5.06 -15.98 -28.98
C THR A 399 -5.26 -16.18 -27.48
N HIS A 400 -5.58 -17.40 -27.02
CA HIS A 400 -5.84 -17.65 -25.60
C HIS A 400 -4.58 -17.62 -24.72
N GLU A 401 -3.39 -17.87 -25.26
CA GLU A 401 -2.12 -17.65 -24.56
C GLU A 401 -1.88 -16.14 -24.40
N ILE A 402 -2.03 -15.40 -25.50
CA ILE A 402 -1.85 -13.95 -25.57
C ILE A 402 -2.80 -13.19 -24.62
N GLN A 403 -4.04 -13.66 -24.45
CA GLN A 403 -4.99 -13.11 -23.48
C GLN A 403 -4.54 -13.36 -22.02
N PHE A 404 -4.09 -14.57 -21.70
CA PHE A 404 -3.61 -14.90 -20.35
C PHE A 404 -2.31 -14.19 -19.98
N PHE A 405 -1.36 -14.06 -20.92
CA PHE A 405 -0.13 -13.30 -20.69
C PHE A 405 -0.42 -11.82 -20.34
N GLN A 406 -1.50 -11.25 -20.87
CA GLN A 406 -1.97 -9.91 -20.48
C GLN A 406 -2.63 -9.90 -19.09
N GLY A 407 -3.34 -10.97 -18.72
CA GLY A 407 -3.77 -11.21 -17.34
C GLY A 407 -2.59 -11.26 -16.36
N VAL A 408 -1.52 -11.96 -16.72
CA VAL A 408 -0.26 -12.03 -15.93
C VAL A 408 0.38 -10.65 -15.82
N ALA A 409 0.50 -9.90 -16.93
CA ALA A 409 0.99 -8.52 -16.92
C ALA A 409 0.14 -7.58 -16.04
N LYS A 410 -1.20 -7.76 -16.03
CA LYS A 410 -2.13 -7.01 -15.18
C LYS A 410 -1.99 -7.40 -13.70
N ALA A 411 -1.91 -8.69 -13.38
CA ALA A 411 -1.71 -9.19 -12.03
C ALA A 411 -0.36 -8.74 -11.45
N PHE A 412 0.72 -8.80 -12.25
CA PHE A 412 2.01 -8.21 -11.90
C PHE A 412 1.90 -6.70 -11.66
N SER A 413 1.19 -5.97 -12.52
CA SER A 413 1.02 -4.51 -12.36
C SER A 413 0.29 -4.17 -11.06
N ILE A 414 -0.71 -4.97 -10.64
CA ILE A 414 -1.39 -4.81 -9.34
C ILE A 414 -0.43 -5.12 -8.18
N ALA A 415 0.25 -6.25 -8.24
CA ALA A 415 1.19 -6.70 -7.21
C ALA A 415 2.37 -5.73 -7.01
N TYR A 416 2.95 -5.22 -8.10
CA TYR A 416 4.03 -4.25 -8.10
C TYR A 416 3.64 -2.96 -7.35
N HIS A 417 2.47 -2.37 -7.68
CA HIS A 417 2.01 -1.14 -7.01
C HIS A 417 1.60 -1.37 -5.56
N SER A 418 1.15 -2.59 -5.18
CA SER A 418 0.92 -2.96 -3.77
C SER A 418 2.24 -2.90 -2.96
N ILE A 419 3.32 -3.44 -3.52
CA ILE A 419 4.65 -3.43 -2.90
C ILE A 419 5.27 -2.02 -2.90
N ASP A 420 5.13 -1.26 -3.99
CA ASP A 420 5.58 0.13 -4.08
C ASP A 420 4.91 1.01 -3.01
N LEU A 421 3.59 0.89 -2.84
CA LEU A 421 2.83 1.55 -1.77
C LEU A 421 3.38 1.18 -0.38
N ARG A 422 3.65 -0.11 -0.13
CA ARG A 422 4.24 -0.57 1.15
C ARG A 422 5.66 -0.02 1.38
N LYS A 423 6.51 0.06 0.35
CA LYS A 423 7.86 0.65 0.44
C LYS A 423 7.80 2.16 0.74
N LYS A 424 6.93 2.89 0.04
CA LYS A 424 6.72 4.32 0.23
C LYS A 424 6.18 4.63 1.61
N LEU A 425 5.22 3.84 2.10
CA LEU A 425 4.71 3.93 3.46
C LEU A 425 5.82 3.74 4.51
N LEU A 426 6.73 2.78 4.31
CA LEU A 426 7.86 2.57 5.23
C LEU A 426 8.79 3.80 5.26
N ARG A 427 9.27 4.32 4.13
CA ARG A 427 10.10 5.56 4.07
C ARG A 427 9.46 6.75 4.78
N ILE A 428 8.16 6.97 4.55
CA ILE A 428 7.40 8.06 5.20
C ILE A 428 7.29 7.81 6.71
N THR A 429 7.14 6.54 7.13
CA THR A 429 7.11 6.16 8.54
C THR A 429 8.48 6.30 9.21
N GLU A 430 9.58 6.13 8.48
CA GLU A 430 10.95 6.37 8.99
C GLU A 430 11.14 7.83 9.41
N SER A 431 10.76 8.81 8.56
CA SER A 431 10.77 10.23 8.95
C SER A 431 9.83 10.47 10.15
N ALA A 432 8.60 9.96 10.11
CA ALA A 432 7.64 10.14 11.20
C ALA A 432 8.15 9.62 12.56
N VAL A 433 8.80 8.46 12.56
CA VAL A 433 9.36 7.82 13.78
C VAL A 433 10.62 8.54 14.27
N SER A 434 11.48 9.02 13.35
CA SER A 434 12.59 9.92 13.69
C SER A 434 12.10 11.18 14.41
N TRP A 435 11.03 11.80 13.91
CA TRP A 435 10.41 12.96 14.55
C TRP A 435 9.73 12.64 15.90
N ILE A 436 9.10 11.47 16.06
CA ILE A 436 8.53 11.01 17.35
C ILE A 436 9.64 10.93 18.41
N HIS A 437 10.76 10.26 18.12
CA HIS A 437 11.90 10.18 19.04
C HIS A 437 12.52 11.55 19.35
N ARG A 438 12.61 12.46 18.35
CA ARG A 438 13.11 13.83 18.55
C ARG A 438 12.22 14.69 19.48
N ARG A 439 10.90 14.52 19.46
CA ARG A 439 9.96 15.34 20.28
C ARG A 439 9.38 14.63 21.50
N SER A 440 9.59 13.33 21.68
CA SER A 440 9.15 12.58 22.87
C SER A 440 10.26 11.68 23.43
N PRO A 441 11.15 12.23 24.29
CA PRO A 441 12.26 11.48 24.88
C PRO A 441 11.84 10.29 25.76
N HIS A 442 10.56 10.18 26.13
CA HIS A 442 10.01 9.06 26.90
C HIS A 442 9.54 7.88 26.04
N VAL A 443 9.55 7.99 24.70
CA VAL A 443 9.32 6.84 23.81
C VAL A 443 10.58 5.96 23.79
N LYS A 444 10.44 4.69 24.19
CA LYS A 444 11.57 3.73 24.30
C LYS A 444 11.83 2.95 23.01
N GLU A 445 10.77 2.44 22.39
CA GLU A 445 10.78 1.62 21.18
C GLU A 445 9.53 1.98 20.36
N VAL A 446 9.69 2.11 19.05
CA VAL A 446 8.60 2.08 18.08
C VAL A 446 8.82 0.89 17.16
N ILE A 447 7.81 0.03 17.06
CA ILE A 447 7.74 -1.09 16.14
C ILE A 447 6.69 -0.77 15.07
N VAL A 448 6.95 -1.16 13.82
CA VAL A 448 5.97 -1.04 12.73
C VAL A 448 5.68 -2.39 12.11
N TYR A 449 4.40 -2.74 12.09
CA TYR A 449 3.88 -3.96 11.46
C TYR A 449 3.07 -3.63 10.20
N ILE A 450 3.17 -4.46 9.17
CA ILE A 450 2.21 -4.49 8.06
C ILE A 450 1.19 -5.59 8.33
N VAL A 451 -0.09 -5.32 8.05
CA VAL A 451 -1.16 -6.31 8.11
C VAL A 451 -1.16 -7.13 6.82
N GLU A 452 -1.02 -8.45 6.93
CA GLU A 452 -1.07 -9.40 5.82
C GLU A 452 -2.20 -10.42 6.01
N PRO A 453 -2.78 -10.98 4.95
CA PRO A 453 -3.70 -12.11 5.10
C PRO A 453 -2.99 -13.34 5.70
N GLY A 454 -3.69 -14.03 6.60
CA GLY A 454 -3.32 -15.36 7.08
C GLY A 454 -3.53 -16.42 6.01
N GLU A 455 -2.98 -17.61 6.23
CA GLU A 455 -2.86 -18.65 5.18
C GLU A 455 -4.22 -19.22 4.73
N ASP A 456 -5.18 -19.28 5.64
CA ASP A 456 -6.58 -19.65 5.40
C ASP A 456 -7.40 -18.53 4.73
N GLY A 457 -6.88 -17.30 4.63
CA GLY A 457 -7.57 -16.11 4.12
C GLY A 457 -8.74 -15.60 4.99
N LYS A 458 -8.91 -16.12 6.22
CA LYS A 458 -10.03 -15.80 7.15
C LYS A 458 -9.67 -14.91 8.35
N ASP A 459 -8.38 -14.83 8.68
CA ASP A 459 -7.78 -13.98 9.72
C ASP A 459 -6.53 -13.33 9.12
N PHE A 460 -5.88 -12.43 9.85
CA PHE A 460 -4.67 -11.72 9.42
C PHE A 460 -3.47 -12.03 10.33
N VAL A 461 -2.29 -11.65 9.85
CA VAL A 461 -1.02 -11.72 10.59
C VAL A 461 -0.32 -10.37 10.55
N LEU A 462 0.48 -10.09 11.58
CA LEU A 462 1.21 -8.84 11.71
C LEU A 462 2.69 -9.08 11.37
N ARG A 463 3.17 -8.56 10.24
CA ARG A 463 4.58 -8.71 9.85
C ARG A 463 5.41 -7.55 10.38
N LYS A 464 6.34 -7.82 11.31
CA LYS A 464 7.24 -6.79 11.90
C LYS A 464 8.27 -6.34 10.85
N MET A 465 8.10 -5.15 10.30
CA MET A 465 8.96 -4.60 9.23
C MET A 465 10.12 -3.77 9.77
N MET A 466 9.82 -2.90 10.74
CA MET A 466 10.77 -1.91 11.28
C MET A 466 10.73 -1.92 12.80
N VAL A 467 11.87 -1.61 13.42
CA VAL A 467 12.02 -1.35 14.85
C VAL A 467 13.00 -0.21 15.07
N THR A 468 12.82 0.56 16.13
CA THR A 468 13.85 1.51 16.62
C THR A 468 14.56 0.95 17.83
N ASP A 469 15.87 1.19 17.92
CA ASP A 469 16.61 0.91 19.15
C ASP A 469 16.31 1.96 20.24
N ARG A 470 16.86 1.74 21.44
CA ARG A 470 16.72 2.65 22.60
C ARG A 470 17.39 4.03 22.43
N LYS A 471 17.95 4.33 21.26
CA LYS A 471 18.49 5.65 20.87
C LYS A 471 17.65 6.29 19.75
N GLY A 472 16.51 5.71 19.40
CA GLY A 472 15.69 6.12 18.26
C GLY A 472 16.28 5.75 16.90
N SER A 473 17.36 4.96 16.84
CA SER A 473 17.99 4.56 15.58
C SER A 473 17.18 3.46 14.91
N ILE A 474 16.78 3.71 13.66
CA ILE A 474 15.91 2.81 12.89
C ILE A 474 16.67 1.58 12.40
N GLN A 475 16.04 0.42 12.54
CA GLN A 475 16.52 -0.87 12.04
C GLN A 475 15.41 -1.54 11.20
N ASN A 476 15.64 -1.61 9.89
CA ASN A 476 14.78 -2.34 8.96
C ASN A 476 15.12 -3.83 8.96
N ILE A 477 14.11 -4.67 9.13
CA ILE A 477 14.30 -6.10 9.35
C ILE A 477 14.35 -6.82 7.99
N GLN A 478 15.53 -7.30 7.61
CA GLN A 478 15.77 -7.95 6.30
C GLN A 478 14.93 -9.23 6.10
N GLN A 479 14.66 -9.98 7.17
CA GLN A 479 13.76 -11.14 7.17
C GLN A 479 12.62 -10.87 8.18
N PRO A 480 11.60 -10.09 7.79
CA PRO A 480 10.61 -9.55 8.72
C PRO A 480 9.65 -10.65 9.22
N PRO A 481 9.62 -10.98 10.53
CA PRO A 481 8.84 -12.09 11.05
C PRO A 481 7.34 -11.81 11.04
N ARG A 482 6.55 -12.86 10.80
CA ARG A 482 5.08 -12.85 10.91
C ARG A 482 4.69 -13.18 12.36
N LEU A 483 3.79 -12.41 12.96
CA LEU A 483 3.15 -12.70 14.23
C LEU A 483 1.73 -13.17 13.94
N GLU A 484 1.39 -14.39 14.34
CA GLU A 484 0.02 -14.91 14.30
C GLU A 484 -0.68 -14.71 15.64
N ARG A 485 -2.00 -14.46 15.59
CA ARG A 485 -2.85 -14.22 16.77
C ARG A 485 -2.75 -15.34 17.81
N LYS A 486 -2.80 -16.60 17.32
CA LYS A 486 -2.78 -17.84 18.13
C LYS A 486 -1.52 -17.99 19.00
N ASP A 487 -0.38 -17.46 18.54
CA ASP A 487 0.93 -17.64 19.18
C ASP A 487 1.30 -16.47 20.12
N ASN A 488 0.48 -15.42 20.19
CA ASN A 488 0.86 -14.10 20.73
C ASN A 488 -0.13 -13.56 21.77
N LEU A 489 -0.53 -14.37 22.77
CA LEU A 489 -1.47 -13.98 23.83
C LEU A 489 -1.13 -12.63 24.51
N PHE A 490 0.15 -12.36 24.81
CA PHE A 490 0.61 -11.10 25.42
C PHE A 490 0.60 -9.88 24.47
N ARG A 491 0.23 -10.07 23.20
CA ARG A 491 0.15 -9.03 22.16
C ARG A 491 -1.22 -8.99 21.46
N ASP A 492 -2.24 -9.60 22.04
CA ASP A 492 -3.63 -9.53 21.58
C ASP A 492 -4.14 -8.08 21.39
N TYR A 493 -3.59 -7.11 22.14
CA TYR A 493 -3.86 -5.68 21.95
C TYR A 493 -3.50 -5.15 20.55
N LEU A 494 -2.47 -5.72 19.90
CA LEU A 494 -2.10 -5.38 18.51
C LEU A 494 -3.16 -5.86 17.52
N PHE A 495 -3.71 -7.06 17.75
CA PHE A 495 -4.76 -7.63 16.91
C PHE A 495 -6.07 -6.87 17.11
N LYS A 496 -6.45 -6.56 18.36
CA LYS A 496 -7.60 -5.69 18.69
C LYS A 496 -7.55 -4.32 18.02
N ALA A 497 -6.36 -3.70 17.96
CA ALA A 497 -6.16 -2.42 17.27
C ALA A 497 -6.45 -2.49 15.76
N VAL A 498 -6.25 -3.68 15.15
CA VAL A 498 -6.53 -3.94 13.73
C VAL A 498 -7.96 -4.46 13.51
N ASP A 499 -8.51 -5.26 14.43
CA ASP A 499 -9.90 -5.75 14.40
C ASP A 499 -10.91 -4.59 14.49
N ASN A 500 -10.75 -3.72 15.50
CA ASN A 500 -11.61 -2.55 15.69
C ASN A 500 -11.25 -1.40 14.72
N SER A 501 -10.05 -1.45 14.12
CA SER A 501 -9.38 -0.28 13.54
C SER A 501 -9.39 0.91 14.52
N GLU A 502 -8.80 0.75 15.70
CA GLU A 502 -8.70 1.80 16.74
C GLU A 502 -7.36 1.82 17.48
N THR A 503 -7.04 2.96 18.09
CA THR A 503 -5.82 3.10 18.91
C THR A 503 -6.02 2.40 20.25
N VAL A 504 -5.31 1.29 20.48
CA VAL A 504 -5.40 0.52 21.73
C VAL A 504 -4.20 0.80 22.62
N SER A 505 -4.41 0.91 23.92
CA SER A 505 -3.34 0.99 24.92
C SER A 505 -3.41 -0.19 25.88
N ALA A 506 -2.28 -0.83 26.15
CA ALA A 506 -2.18 -2.01 27.00
C ALA A 506 -0.81 -2.07 27.68
N ASP A 507 -0.72 -2.81 28.78
CA ASP A 507 0.56 -3.17 29.41
C ASP A 507 1.00 -4.55 28.92
N ALA A 508 2.20 -4.63 28.36
CA ALA A 508 2.78 -5.87 27.82
C ALA A 508 4.25 -5.98 28.23
N TYR A 509 4.67 -7.17 28.69
CA TYR A 509 6.05 -7.44 29.15
C TYR A 509 6.61 -6.48 30.23
N GLY A 510 5.74 -5.75 30.93
CA GLY A 510 6.12 -4.76 31.95
C GLY A 510 6.28 -3.33 31.43
N GLU A 511 6.01 -3.07 30.15
CA GLU A 511 5.97 -1.73 29.57
C GLU A 511 4.56 -1.39 29.06
N ARG A 512 4.22 -0.09 29.07
CA ARG A 512 2.97 0.42 28.53
C ARG A 512 3.14 0.69 27.04
N HIS A 513 2.23 0.15 26.24
CA HIS A 513 2.19 0.26 24.79
C HIS A 513 1.02 1.11 24.29
N LEU A 514 1.22 1.70 23.11
CA LEU A 514 0.22 2.42 22.32
C LEU A 514 0.25 1.89 20.88
N ALA A 515 -0.76 1.12 20.50
CA ALA A 515 -0.92 0.52 19.18
C ALA A 515 -1.84 1.39 18.32
N PHE A 516 -1.28 2.08 17.31
CA PHE A 516 -1.96 3.02 16.42
C PHE A 516 -2.10 2.45 14.99
N PRO A 517 -3.32 2.20 14.49
CA PRO A 517 -3.53 1.65 13.15
C PRO A 517 -3.54 2.72 12.06
N LEU A 518 -2.77 2.48 10.99
CA LEU A 518 -2.79 3.23 9.75
C LEU A 518 -3.80 2.62 8.77
N ARG A 519 -4.68 3.47 8.24
CA ARG A 519 -5.93 3.08 7.58
C ARG A 519 -5.93 3.40 6.09
N ASP A 520 -6.60 2.56 5.31
CA ASP A 520 -6.94 2.85 3.91
C ASP A 520 -8.12 3.83 3.78
N ASP A 521 -8.48 4.19 2.54
CA ASP A 521 -9.68 5.00 2.24
C ASP A 521 -11.02 4.31 2.58
N GLN A 522 -11.00 3.05 3.02
CA GLN A 522 -12.17 2.33 3.56
C GLN A 522 -12.17 2.27 5.09
N GLY A 523 -11.26 2.99 5.76
CA GLY A 523 -11.17 3.07 7.22
C GLY A 523 -10.56 1.83 7.89
N ARG A 524 -10.08 0.85 7.11
CA ARG A 524 -9.56 -0.43 7.61
C ARG A 524 -8.06 -0.33 7.89
N ALA A 525 -7.61 -0.88 9.01
CA ALA A 525 -6.19 -0.97 9.33
C ALA A 525 -5.40 -1.78 8.28
N THR A 526 -4.21 -1.29 7.91
CA THR A 526 -3.31 -1.85 6.88
C THR A 526 -1.85 -1.92 7.33
N ALA A 527 -1.47 -1.03 8.25
CA ALA A 527 -0.25 -1.11 9.04
C ALA A 527 -0.55 -0.68 10.48
N LEU A 528 0.35 -0.98 11.41
CA LEU A 528 0.20 -0.72 12.84
C LEU A 528 1.52 -0.22 13.43
N LEU A 529 1.48 0.92 14.11
CA LEU A 529 2.60 1.44 14.89
C LEU A 529 2.40 1.07 16.36
N ASP A 530 3.35 0.39 16.96
CA ASP A 530 3.35 -0.06 18.36
C ASP A 530 4.46 0.69 19.11
N ILE A 531 4.05 1.63 19.96
CA ILE A 531 4.94 2.57 20.66
C ILE A 531 5.02 2.17 22.14
N SER A 532 6.19 1.72 22.60
CA SER A 532 6.47 1.55 24.03
C SER A 532 6.88 2.88 24.66
N ILE A 533 6.28 3.18 25.81
CA ILE A 533 6.61 4.32 26.68
C ILE A 533 7.22 3.85 28.01
N GLY A 534 7.59 2.58 28.10
CA GLY A 534 8.19 1.98 29.29
C GLY A 534 7.23 1.85 30.48
N GLU A 535 7.76 2.04 31.69
CA GLU A 535 7.03 1.93 32.96
C GLU A 535 6.07 3.13 33.22
N LEU A 536 5.98 4.08 32.27
CA LEU A 536 5.07 5.21 32.37
C LEU A 536 3.63 4.80 32.09
N LYS A 537 2.72 5.12 33.02
CA LYS A 537 1.27 4.95 32.80
C LYS A 537 0.74 5.80 31.62
N GLN A 538 1.37 6.95 31.36
CA GLN A 538 1.03 7.84 30.25
C GLN A 538 2.21 8.76 29.92
N LEU A 539 2.36 9.15 28.65
CA LEU A 539 3.30 10.22 28.25
C LEU A 539 2.91 11.57 28.87
N PRO A 540 3.87 12.45 29.18
CA PRO A 540 3.60 13.83 29.58
C PRO A 540 2.67 14.54 28.59
N GLY A 541 1.73 15.35 29.09
CA GLY A 541 0.65 15.96 28.29
C GLY A 541 1.09 16.97 27.21
N HIS A 542 2.39 17.20 27.01
CA HIS A 542 2.93 17.93 25.86
C HIS A 542 3.45 16.96 24.80
N GLU A 543 4.28 15.99 25.20
CA GLU A 543 4.73 14.86 24.37
C GLU A 543 3.56 14.07 23.76
N ASN A 544 2.55 13.70 24.57
CA ASN A 544 1.37 12.99 24.06
C ASN A 544 0.65 13.79 22.94
N ARG A 545 0.61 15.12 23.03
CA ARG A 545 0.01 15.96 21.99
C ARG A 545 0.86 15.97 20.71
N GLU A 546 2.18 16.04 20.81
CA GLU A 546 3.07 15.95 19.64
C GLU A 546 3.05 14.55 19.00
N VAL A 547 3.04 13.47 19.79
CA VAL A 547 2.93 12.08 19.27
C VAL A 547 1.60 11.87 18.55
N GLN A 548 0.47 12.24 19.14
CA GLN A 548 -0.85 12.12 18.48
C GLN A 548 -0.95 13.00 17.22
N ARG A 549 -0.31 14.17 17.22
CA ARG A 549 -0.18 15.05 16.05
C ARG A 549 0.64 14.40 14.93
N MET A 550 1.80 13.81 15.25
CA MET A 550 2.64 13.09 14.27
C MET A 550 1.93 11.86 13.69
N LEU A 551 1.24 11.08 14.51
CA LEU A 551 0.44 9.93 14.06
C LEU A 551 -0.70 10.34 13.13
N ARG A 552 -1.34 11.50 13.39
CA ARG A 552 -2.32 12.11 12.47
C ARG A 552 -1.69 12.52 11.14
N LEU A 553 -0.53 13.18 11.16
CA LEU A 553 0.19 13.57 9.93
C LEU A 553 0.64 12.35 9.12
N LEU A 554 1.08 11.28 9.77
CA LEU A 554 1.43 10.00 9.12
C LEU A 554 0.20 9.33 8.47
N GLN A 555 -0.96 9.38 9.13
CA GLN A 555 -2.22 8.92 8.53
C GLN A 555 -2.66 9.78 7.33
N LEU A 556 -2.39 11.09 7.35
CA LEU A 556 -2.63 11.96 6.18
C LEU A 556 -1.67 11.60 5.03
N ALA A 557 -0.39 11.38 5.31
CA ALA A 557 0.60 10.94 4.32
C ALA A 557 0.21 9.59 3.69
N HIS A 558 -0.18 8.60 4.50
CA HIS A 558 -0.65 7.30 4.02
C HIS A 558 -1.89 7.43 3.12
N LYS A 559 -2.80 8.35 3.45
CA LYS A 559 -3.99 8.62 2.63
C LYS A 559 -3.64 9.28 1.30
N GLU A 560 -2.67 10.21 1.29
CA GLU A 560 -2.21 10.87 0.06
C GLU A 560 -1.56 9.88 -0.93
N ILE A 561 -0.63 9.03 -0.47
CA ILE A 561 -0.01 8.00 -1.34
C ILE A 561 -1.03 6.94 -1.81
N THR A 562 -2.01 6.58 -0.97
CA THR A 562 -3.08 5.64 -1.35
C THR A 562 -3.96 6.21 -2.47
N LYS A 563 -4.30 7.50 -2.39
CA LYS A 563 -5.05 8.24 -3.43
C LYS A 563 -4.29 8.36 -4.75
N GLU A 564 -3.00 8.65 -4.70
CA GLU A 564 -2.14 8.70 -5.90
C GLU A 564 -2.04 7.32 -6.56
N MET A 565 -1.86 6.26 -5.77
CA MET A 565 -1.94 4.87 -6.25
C MET A 565 -3.33 4.48 -6.75
N ALA A 566 -4.39 5.13 -6.25
CA ALA A 566 -5.75 4.97 -6.78
C ALA A 566 -5.96 5.69 -8.14
N GLY A 567 -5.10 6.65 -8.48
CA GLY A 567 -5.08 7.38 -9.75
C GLY A 567 -5.46 8.86 -9.65
N GLU A 568 -5.49 9.45 -8.45
CA GLU A 568 -5.58 10.91 -8.27
C GLU A 568 -4.30 11.61 -8.79
N ASP A 569 -4.36 12.93 -8.96
CA ASP A 569 -3.20 13.76 -9.34
C ASP A 569 -2.34 14.08 -8.10
N LYS A 570 -1.01 14.10 -8.28
CA LYS A 570 -0.08 14.34 -7.18
C LYS A 570 -0.23 15.75 -6.62
N ASN A 571 -0.28 15.88 -5.30
CA ASN A 571 -0.23 17.17 -4.63
C ASN A 571 1.24 17.60 -4.43
N VAL A 572 1.75 18.40 -5.37
CA VAL A 572 3.11 18.96 -5.38
C VAL A 572 3.07 20.35 -4.75
N VAL A 573 3.79 20.55 -3.65
CA VAL A 573 3.75 21.77 -2.81
C VAL A 573 5.12 22.46 -2.73
N LEU A 574 6.22 21.69 -2.82
CA LEU A 574 7.60 22.18 -2.76
C LEU A 574 8.38 21.85 -4.05
N GLU A 575 9.40 22.64 -4.39
CA GLU A 575 10.21 22.46 -5.61
C GLU A 575 10.85 21.06 -5.71
N ALA A 576 11.37 20.54 -4.60
CA ALA A 576 11.98 19.20 -4.53
C ALA A 576 11.00 18.03 -4.76
N GLU A 577 9.68 18.24 -4.72
CA GLU A 577 8.68 17.20 -4.99
C GLU A 577 8.54 16.82 -6.47
N ASN A 578 9.23 17.53 -7.38
CA ASN A 578 9.28 17.20 -8.81
C ASN A 578 10.03 15.88 -9.11
N ASP A 579 10.89 15.43 -8.19
CA ASP A 579 11.47 14.10 -8.19
C ASP A 579 10.69 13.15 -7.28
N GLU A 580 10.44 11.91 -7.72
CA GLU A 580 9.59 10.97 -6.99
C GLU A 580 10.31 10.27 -5.82
N GLU A 581 11.63 10.13 -5.90
CA GLU A 581 12.44 9.58 -4.80
C GLU A 581 12.52 10.60 -3.66
N THR A 582 13.01 11.80 -3.96
CA THR A 582 13.13 12.93 -3.03
C THR A 582 11.80 13.25 -2.36
N ARG A 583 10.69 13.25 -3.13
CA ARG A 583 9.34 13.51 -2.60
C ARG A 583 8.92 12.57 -1.48
N MET A 584 9.29 11.29 -1.51
CA MET A 584 8.87 10.34 -0.48
C MET A 584 9.56 10.61 0.86
N ASP A 585 10.82 11.00 0.84
CA ASP A 585 11.59 11.28 2.06
C ASP A 585 11.13 12.60 2.71
N ILE A 586 10.84 13.62 1.91
CA ILE A 586 10.36 14.92 2.42
C ILE A 586 8.84 15.00 2.68
N MET A 587 8.05 13.97 2.34
CA MET A 587 6.57 14.06 2.39
C MET A 587 6.03 14.36 3.79
N PHE A 588 6.64 13.78 4.84
CA PHE A 588 6.23 13.98 6.23
C PHE A 588 6.60 15.38 6.74
N ASP A 589 7.84 15.82 6.47
CA ASP A 589 8.34 17.15 6.79
C ASP A 589 7.54 18.26 6.06
N ARG A 590 7.18 18.04 4.79
CA ARG A 590 6.23 18.87 4.02
C ARG A 590 4.87 18.98 4.70
N LEU A 591 4.31 17.87 5.21
CA LEU A 591 3.01 17.91 5.91
C LEU A 591 3.08 18.68 7.23
N MET A 592 4.17 18.53 7.99
CA MET A 592 4.41 19.41 9.15
C MET A 592 4.58 20.87 8.74
N LEU A 593 5.27 21.17 7.64
CA LEU A 593 5.44 22.53 7.14
C LEU A 593 4.08 23.16 6.78
N MET A 594 3.21 22.43 6.08
CA MET A 594 1.86 22.90 5.74
C MET A 594 1.02 23.19 6.99
N GLU A 595 0.98 22.27 7.95
CA GLU A 595 0.28 22.45 9.22
C GLU A 595 0.86 23.63 10.03
N LEU A 596 2.18 23.82 10.00
CA LEU A 596 2.84 24.94 10.70
C LEU A 596 2.61 26.28 10.00
N ARG A 597 2.60 26.34 8.66
CA ARG A 597 2.17 27.53 7.89
C ARG A 597 0.73 27.88 8.22
N GLU A 598 -0.18 26.90 8.30
CA GLU A 598 -1.58 27.10 8.65
C GLU A 598 -1.75 27.59 10.09
N ASN A 599 -1.00 27.02 11.04
CA ASN A 599 -1.00 27.47 12.43
C ASN A 599 -0.46 28.90 12.58
N VAL A 600 0.68 29.22 11.95
CA VAL A 600 1.29 30.57 12.00
C VAL A 600 0.38 31.62 11.34
N THR A 601 -0.28 31.31 10.23
CA THR A 601 -1.23 32.24 9.58
C THR A 601 -2.54 32.41 10.35
N LYS A 602 -2.90 31.47 11.23
CA LYS A 602 -4.04 31.58 12.16
C LYS A 602 -3.72 32.29 13.48
N VAL A 603 -2.47 32.70 13.74
CA VAL A 603 -2.10 33.45 14.95
C VAL A 603 -2.78 34.82 14.93
N ASP A 604 -3.72 35.05 15.86
CA ASP A 604 -4.44 36.32 16.02
C ASP A 604 -3.45 37.50 16.14
N THR A 605 -3.79 38.63 15.52
CA THR A 605 -3.24 39.95 15.79
C THR A 605 -2.96 40.24 17.27
N LYS A 606 -3.77 39.72 18.21
CA LYS A 606 -3.54 39.80 19.66
C LYS A 606 -2.31 39.02 20.15
N ALA A 607 -2.02 37.86 19.57
CA ALA A 607 -0.85 37.07 19.94
C ALA A 607 0.43 37.62 19.26
N PHE A 608 0.30 38.33 18.12
CA PHE A 608 1.37 39.21 17.66
C PHE A 608 1.51 40.50 18.50
N ALA A 609 0.42 40.98 19.12
CA ALA A 609 0.50 42.06 20.10
C ALA A 609 1.18 41.61 21.41
N GLU A 610 1.07 40.33 21.81
CA GLU A 610 1.89 39.73 22.88
C GLU A 610 3.39 39.84 22.56
N LEU A 611 3.84 39.30 21.43
CA LEU A 611 5.25 39.41 20.98
C LEU A 611 5.72 40.87 20.91
N ARG A 612 4.86 41.79 20.43
CA ARG A 612 5.15 43.23 20.38
C ARG A 612 5.00 43.95 21.74
N SER A 613 4.41 43.33 22.76
CA SER A 613 4.21 43.96 24.08
C SER A 613 5.47 43.92 24.95
N TYR A 614 6.41 43.00 24.68
CA TYR A 614 7.68 42.93 25.40
C TYR A 614 8.48 44.23 25.23
N ASN A 615 8.85 44.85 26.36
CA ASN A 615 9.87 45.89 26.44
C ASN A 615 11.28 45.27 26.36
N ASP A 616 11.43 44.09 26.97
CA ASP A 616 12.58 43.20 26.92
C ASP A 616 12.01 41.76 26.80
N PRO A 617 12.38 40.98 25.77
CA PRO A 617 11.82 39.66 25.53
C PRO A 617 12.52 38.58 26.39
N PRO A 618 11.85 37.45 26.71
CA PRO A 618 12.57 36.27 27.20
C PRO A 618 13.61 35.84 26.14
N ARG A 619 14.87 35.60 26.55
CA ARG A 619 15.97 35.29 25.63
C ARG A 619 15.61 34.21 24.60
N ILE A 620 14.94 33.13 25.03
CA ILE A 620 14.44 32.06 24.16
C ILE A 620 13.56 32.59 23.01
N VAL A 621 12.66 33.55 23.27
CA VAL A 621 11.80 34.15 22.25
C VAL A 621 12.60 35.02 21.27
N HIS A 622 13.61 35.75 21.76
CA HIS A 622 14.51 36.54 20.91
C HIS A 622 15.38 35.66 20.01
N ASP A 623 15.97 34.61 20.57
CA ASP A 623 16.82 33.65 19.85
C ASP A 623 16.02 32.84 18.81
N ILE A 624 14.73 32.49 19.09
CA ILE A 624 13.78 31.97 18.08
C ILE A 624 13.57 32.96 16.94
N LEU A 625 13.31 34.23 17.25
CA LEU A 625 13.06 35.25 16.24
C LEU A 625 14.32 35.57 15.40
N LYS A 626 15.53 35.42 15.97
CA LYS A 626 16.79 35.47 15.22
C LYS A 626 16.90 34.32 14.23
N ALA A 627 16.55 33.10 14.64
CA ALA A 627 16.54 31.95 13.73
C ALA A 627 15.50 32.11 12.59
N VAL A 628 14.33 32.69 12.88
CA VAL A 628 13.32 33.04 11.86
C VAL A 628 13.83 34.12 10.89
N THR A 629 14.41 35.21 11.39
CA THR A 629 14.92 36.29 10.52
C THR A 629 16.17 35.85 9.73
N ALA A 630 17.01 34.98 10.28
CA ALA A 630 18.18 34.42 9.59
C ALA A 630 17.82 33.64 8.31
N ILE A 631 16.62 33.04 8.22
CA ILE A 631 16.14 32.38 6.99
C ILE A 631 15.93 33.37 5.85
N PHE A 632 15.48 34.59 6.15
CA PHE A 632 15.14 35.61 5.14
C PHE A 632 16.24 36.66 4.92
N SER A 633 17.04 36.92 5.94
CA SER A 633 17.96 38.06 6.07
C SER A 633 19.30 37.64 6.70
N PHE A 634 19.84 36.48 6.33
CA PHE A 634 21.01 35.86 6.98
C PHE A 634 22.17 36.83 7.26
N LEU A 635 22.56 37.66 6.28
CA LEU A 635 23.66 38.61 6.41
C LEU A 635 23.39 39.69 7.46
N GLU A 636 22.14 40.14 7.60
CA GLU A 636 21.74 41.15 8.58
C GLU A 636 21.73 40.55 10.01
N THR A 637 21.27 39.30 10.16
CA THR A 637 21.31 38.56 11.43
C THR A 637 22.73 38.16 11.83
N GLU A 638 23.63 37.88 10.87
CA GLU A 638 25.04 37.60 11.14
C GLU A 638 25.84 38.86 11.51
N GLN A 639 25.44 40.03 10.99
CA GLN A 639 26.02 41.33 11.36
C GLN A 639 25.48 41.89 12.70
N GLY A 640 24.62 41.15 13.40
CA GLY A 640 24.08 41.54 14.71
C GLY A 640 22.99 42.62 14.67
N LEU A 641 22.43 42.95 13.48
CA LEU A 641 21.39 43.98 13.37
C LEU A 641 20.17 43.68 14.26
N TYR A 642 19.84 42.40 14.41
CA TYR A 642 18.72 41.91 15.21
C TYR A 642 19.10 41.47 16.62
N ASP A 643 20.31 41.81 17.11
CA ASP A 643 20.63 41.75 18.53
C ASP A 643 19.98 42.90 19.32
N ASP A 644 19.67 44.03 18.67
CA ASP A 644 18.75 45.03 19.25
C ASP A 644 17.30 44.55 19.12
N TRP A 645 16.60 44.52 20.26
CA TRP A 645 15.18 44.19 20.30
C TRP A 645 14.32 45.20 19.53
N GLN A 646 14.67 46.49 19.44
CA GLN A 646 13.85 47.44 18.66
C GLN A 646 13.91 47.17 17.15
N GLN A 647 15.09 46.82 16.60
CA GLN A 647 15.20 46.38 15.20
C GLN A 647 14.40 45.09 14.96
N MET A 648 14.58 44.08 15.82
CA MET A 648 13.84 42.81 15.75
C MET A 648 12.31 43.04 15.76
N LYS A 649 11.84 43.87 16.70
CA LYS A 649 10.43 44.22 16.91
C LYS A 649 9.77 44.90 15.71
N GLY A 650 10.55 45.56 14.85
CA GLY A 650 10.09 46.07 13.55
C GLY A 650 9.77 44.97 12.52
N GLN A 651 10.56 43.89 12.50
CA GLN A 651 10.37 42.74 11.60
C GLN A 651 9.17 41.87 11.99
N ILE A 652 8.75 41.90 13.25
CA ILE A 652 7.55 41.21 13.76
C ILE A 652 6.29 41.87 13.17
N ASN A 653 5.90 41.51 11.94
CA ASN A 653 4.80 42.16 11.20
C ASN A 653 4.11 41.22 10.16
N ASN A 654 3.10 41.73 9.46
CA ASN A 654 2.32 40.94 8.50
C ASN A 654 3.09 40.50 7.24
N GLU A 655 4.17 41.21 6.87
CA GLU A 655 5.06 40.82 5.77
C GLU A 655 5.88 39.58 6.16
N LEU A 656 6.36 39.52 7.41
CA LEU A 656 7.01 38.32 7.94
C LEU A 656 6.06 37.10 7.96
N LEU A 657 4.78 37.31 8.28
CA LEU A 657 3.75 36.27 8.17
C LEU A 657 3.55 35.78 6.73
N GLN A 658 3.51 36.70 5.75
CA GLN A 658 3.41 36.33 4.33
C GLN A 658 4.65 35.59 3.83
N LYS A 659 5.85 36.02 4.26
CA LYS A 659 7.12 35.33 4.01
C LYS A 659 7.09 33.90 4.58
N ILE A 660 6.74 33.72 5.85
CA ILE A 660 6.63 32.39 6.49
C ILE A 660 5.60 31.49 5.77
N ALA A 661 4.45 32.05 5.37
CA ALA A 661 3.39 31.30 4.70
C ALA A 661 3.79 30.83 3.28
N GLY A 662 4.58 31.63 2.56
CA GLY A 662 5.02 31.34 1.19
C GLY A 662 6.36 30.61 1.05
N TYR A 663 7.22 30.65 2.08
CA TYR A 663 8.61 30.20 1.99
C TYR A 663 8.76 28.69 1.75
N ASP A 664 9.32 28.32 0.60
CA ASP A 664 9.75 26.96 0.26
C ASP A 664 11.22 26.76 0.68
N PRO A 665 11.52 25.92 1.69
CA PRO A 665 12.88 25.64 2.15
C PRO A 665 13.68 24.74 1.19
N THR A 666 13.08 24.24 0.11
CA THR A 666 13.74 23.38 -0.88
C THR A 666 14.13 24.13 -2.17
N ALA A 667 13.59 25.34 -2.35
CA ALA A 667 13.69 26.11 -3.59
C ALA A 667 14.98 26.95 -3.68
N GLY A 668 15.51 27.07 -4.91
CA GLY A 668 16.72 27.86 -5.20
C GLY A 668 18.04 27.14 -4.92
N GLN A 669 19.12 27.63 -5.55
CA GLN A 669 20.43 26.97 -5.55
C GLN A 669 21.23 27.24 -4.25
N ASP A 670 21.37 28.51 -3.86
CA ASP A 670 22.14 28.94 -2.68
C ASP A 670 21.36 28.83 -1.36
N LEU A 671 21.00 27.61 -0.96
CA LEU A 671 20.37 27.36 0.35
C LEU A 671 21.36 27.64 1.50
N ILE A 672 20.88 28.28 2.58
CA ILE A 672 21.69 28.57 3.76
C ILE A 672 21.96 27.25 4.52
N PRO A 673 23.23 26.86 4.77
CA PRO A 673 23.54 25.63 5.51
C PRO A 673 22.89 25.61 6.90
N PRO A 674 22.18 24.52 7.29
CA PRO A 674 21.38 24.48 8.51
C PRO A 674 22.13 24.88 9.79
N GLU A 675 23.40 24.50 9.91
CA GLU A 675 24.25 24.72 11.08
C GLU A 675 24.46 26.20 11.39
N LYS A 676 24.40 27.06 10.36
CA LYS A 676 24.49 28.52 10.48
C LYS A 676 23.25 29.15 11.11
N ILE A 677 22.11 28.46 11.08
CA ILE A 677 20.84 28.90 11.68
C ILE A 677 20.62 28.17 13.01
N GLU A 678 20.92 26.88 13.09
CA GLU A 678 20.89 26.11 14.35
C GLU A 678 21.71 26.74 15.47
N ARG A 679 22.80 27.46 15.16
CA ARG A 679 23.62 28.17 16.17
C ARG A 679 22.80 29.11 17.06
N TYR A 680 21.70 29.67 16.55
CA TYR A 680 20.79 30.53 17.31
C TYR A 680 19.81 29.74 18.21
N LEU A 681 19.64 28.43 17.99
CA LEU A 681 18.70 27.57 18.73
C LEU A 681 19.39 26.60 19.71
N LYS A 682 20.73 26.56 19.77
CA LYS A 682 21.51 25.65 20.64
C LYS A 682 21.18 25.77 22.12
N ASP A 683 20.86 26.98 22.58
CA ASP A 683 20.50 27.27 23.98
C ASP A 683 18.97 27.14 24.25
N VAL A 684 18.18 26.60 23.30
CA VAL A 684 16.71 26.47 23.40
C VAL A 684 16.28 24.99 23.43
N PRO A 685 16.12 24.37 24.62
CA PRO A 685 15.77 22.96 24.71
C PRO A 685 14.32 22.71 24.26
N HIS A 686 14.11 21.57 23.59
CA HIS A 686 12.79 21.17 23.11
C HIS A 686 11.78 21.12 24.26
N GLY A 687 10.63 21.77 24.08
CA GLY A 687 9.57 21.88 25.07
C GLY A 687 9.66 23.07 26.04
N GLU A 688 10.80 23.76 26.17
CA GLU A 688 10.90 24.93 27.07
C GLU A 688 10.07 26.12 26.57
N VAL A 689 9.94 26.30 25.25
CA VAL A 689 9.11 27.35 24.65
C VAL A 689 7.65 27.26 25.14
N ALA A 690 7.14 26.05 25.37
CA ALA A 690 5.80 25.82 25.92
C ALA A 690 5.68 26.16 27.42
N LYS A 691 6.79 26.18 28.18
CA LYS A 691 6.83 26.65 29.58
C LYS A 691 6.71 28.17 29.69
N HIS A 692 7.10 28.89 28.64
CA HIS A 692 7.00 30.36 28.55
C HIS A 692 5.65 30.85 28.00
N SER A 693 4.69 29.95 27.76
CA SER A 693 3.31 30.24 27.31
C SER A 693 3.13 30.97 25.97
N SER A 694 4.20 31.44 25.31
CA SER A 694 4.12 32.15 24.03
C SER A 694 3.90 31.19 22.85
N VAL A 695 2.62 30.92 22.56
CA VAL A 695 2.17 30.08 21.45
C VAL A 695 2.76 30.50 20.08
N PRO A 696 2.86 31.81 19.73
CA PRO A 696 3.49 32.24 18.48
C PRO A 696 4.96 31.80 18.38
N ALA A 697 5.73 31.96 19.46
CA ALA A 697 7.14 31.56 19.49
C ALA A 697 7.28 30.03 19.35
N GLN A 698 6.37 29.24 19.93
CA GLN A 698 6.37 27.79 19.78
C GLN A 698 6.08 27.35 18.33
N HIS A 699 5.14 28.01 17.65
CA HIS A 699 4.88 27.74 16.23
C HIS A 699 6.07 28.15 15.34
N MET A 700 6.70 29.29 15.61
CA MET A 700 7.90 29.76 14.89
C MET A 700 9.09 28.82 15.09
N TYR A 701 9.39 28.39 16.32
CA TYR A 701 10.45 27.41 16.62
C TYR A 701 10.26 26.10 15.84
N ASN A 702 9.04 25.54 15.89
CA ASN A 702 8.70 24.32 15.15
C ASN A 702 8.82 24.53 13.62
N TRP A 703 8.41 25.70 13.10
CA TRP A 703 8.52 26.02 11.68
C TRP A 703 9.98 26.12 11.21
N VAL A 704 10.86 26.77 11.97
CA VAL A 704 12.30 26.82 11.68
C VAL A 704 12.89 25.41 11.65
N PHE A 705 12.63 24.58 12.66
CA PHE A 705 13.17 23.22 12.72
C PHE A 705 12.75 22.34 11.53
N VAL A 706 11.52 22.50 11.03
CA VAL A 706 11.06 21.77 9.83
C VAL A 706 11.68 22.34 8.55
N CYS A 707 11.88 23.66 8.45
CA CYS A 707 12.63 24.25 7.34
C CYS A 707 14.09 23.78 7.29
N LEU A 708 14.76 23.68 8.45
CA LEU A 708 16.13 23.18 8.53
C LEU A 708 16.24 21.70 8.12
N SER A 709 15.30 20.86 8.56
CA SER A 709 15.18 19.46 8.11
C SER A 709 15.04 19.38 6.59
N LEU A 710 14.15 20.19 6.00
CA LEU A 710 13.92 20.21 4.55
C LEU A 710 15.13 20.72 3.76
N ILE A 711 15.88 21.70 4.29
CA ILE A 711 17.15 22.15 3.69
C ILE A 711 18.20 21.03 3.77
N GLU A 712 18.38 20.39 4.92
CA GLU A 712 19.35 19.29 5.13
C GLU A 712 19.10 18.12 4.16
N HIS A 713 17.84 17.70 4.04
CA HIS A 713 17.43 16.68 3.07
C HIS A 713 17.66 17.13 1.62
N THR A 714 17.35 18.39 1.28
CA THR A 714 17.53 18.92 -0.08
C THR A 714 19.01 19.01 -0.48
N LEU A 715 19.89 19.42 0.43
CA LEU A 715 21.34 19.51 0.17
C LEU A 715 21.96 18.13 -0.08
N LYS A 716 21.72 17.17 0.81
CA LYS A 716 22.23 15.78 0.67
C LYS A 716 21.78 15.12 -0.63
N MET A 717 20.57 15.40 -1.10
CA MET A 717 20.07 14.86 -2.37
C MET A 717 20.67 15.57 -3.60
N ARG A 718 21.16 16.82 -3.48
CA ARG A 718 21.93 17.47 -4.55
C ARG A 718 23.32 16.85 -4.65
N GLU A 719 24.03 16.71 -3.52
CA GLU A 719 25.35 16.07 -3.44
C GLU A 719 25.35 14.66 -4.06
N ASN A 720 24.39 13.81 -3.67
CA ASN A 720 24.23 12.46 -4.22
C ASN A 720 23.91 12.41 -5.73
N ASN A 721 23.38 13.47 -6.33
CA ASN A 721 23.09 13.53 -7.77
C ASN A 721 24.30 14.04 -8.58
N ASP A 722 25.09 14.95 -8.03
CA ASP A 722 26.29 15.48 -8.69
C ASP A 722 27.44 14.44 -8.72
N ASP A 723 27.60 13.61 -7.67
CA ASP A 723 28.60 12.52 -7.63
C ASP A 723 28.39 11.43 -8.70
N ILE A 724 27.22 11.38 -9.35
CA ILE A 724 26.93 10.47 -10.48
C ILE A 724 27.50 11.01 -11.81
N LEU A 725 27.85 12.30 -11.87
CA LEU A 725 28.47 12.94 -13.03
C LEU A 725 29.98 13.11 -12.80
N PRO A 726 30.85 12.31 -13.44
CA PRO A 726 32.28 12.61 -13.43
C PRO A 726 32.50 14.01 -14.05
N PRO A 727 33.23 14.92 -13.39
CA PRO A 727 33.29 16.32 -13.80
C PRO A 727 33.82 16.41 -15.24
N ALA A 728 32.98 16.98 -16.12
CA ALA A 728 33.32 17.14 -17.52
C ALA A 728 34.62 17.94 -17.64
N LYS A 729 35.69 17.30 -18.12
CA LYS A 729 37.00 17.94 -18.29
C LYS A 729 36.91 19.05 -19.33
N GLY A 730 36.63 20.26 -18.86
CA GLY A 730 36.62 21.48 -19.65
C GLY A 730 37.94 21.64 -20.39
N SER A 731 37.87 22.08 -21.65
CA SER A 731 39.02 22.15 -22.54
C SER A 731 39.96 23.31 -22.17
N ALA A 732 40.85 23.06 -21.21
CA ALA A 732 41.92 23.95 -20.80
C ALA A 732 43.22 23.15 -20.61
N ASP A 733 43.91 22.87 -21.72
CA ASP A 733 45.38 22.78 -21.80
C ASP A 733 45.80 22.58 -23.27
N LYS A 734 46.02 23.71 -23.96
CA LYS A 734 46.57 23.77 -25.31
C LYS A 734 47.68 24.82 -25.40
N GLU A 735 48.71 24.68 -24.57
CA GLU A 735 49.96 25.40 -24.77
C GLU A 735 51.16 24.67 -24.12
N LYS A 736 52.36 24.86 -24.69
CA LYS A 736 53.68 24.35 -24.25
C LYS A 736 53.98 22.86 -24.51
N THR A 737 54.15 22.54 -25.78
CA THR A 737 55.18 21.56 -26.21
C THR A 737 56.59 22.16 -26.06
N ASN A 738 57.58 21.32 -25.78
CA ASN A 738 59.04 21.61 -25.71
C ASN A 738 59.46 22.44 -24.47
N ASP A 739 60.56 22.17 -23.75
CA ASP A 739 61.81 21.44 -24.07
C ASP A 739 62.39 20.62 -22.89
N THR A 740 63.42 19.80 -23.18
CA THR A 740 64.44 19.21 -22.25
C THR A 740 64.01 18.18 -21.19
N ILE A 741 64.31 16.88 -21.46
CA ILE A 741 65.22 15.98 -20.71
C ILE A 741 65.77 15.00 -21.79
N ILE A 742 67.01 15.16 -22.28
CA ILE A 742 68.26 14.51 -21.81
C ILE A 742 68.19 12.96 -21.85
N ALA A 743 69.16 12.33 -22.51
CA ALA A 743 69.31 10.88 -22.63
C ALA A 743 70.35 10.35 -21.62
N GLU A 744 70.31 9.05 -21.32
CA GLU A 744 71.45 8.11 -21.39
C GLU A 744 71.01 6.68 -21.00
N HIS A 745 71.34 5.71 -21.87
CA HIS A 745 71.75 4.29 -21.67
C HIS A 745 71.08 3.35 -20.60
N ALA A 746 71.10 2.02 -20.74
CA ALA A 746 71.89 1.16 -21.64
C ALA A 746 71.12 -0.10 -22.14
N ASP A 747 71.46 -0.53 -23.35
CA ASP A 747 71.89 -1.89 -23.76
C ASP A 747 71.41 -3.12 -22.94
N ASP A 748 70.50 -3.93 -23.50
CA ASP A 748 70.83 -5.18 -24.24
C ASP A 748 69.63 -5.62 -25.13
#